data_AF-A0A2E1M6R8-F1
#
_entry.id   AF-A0A2E1M6R8-F1
#
_cell.length_a   1.000
_cell.length_b   1.000
_cell.length_c   1.000
_cell.angle_alpha   90.00
_cell.angle_beta   90.00
_cell.angle_gamma   90.00
#
_symmetry.space_group_name_H-M   'P 1'
#
loop_
_entity.id
_entity.type
_entity.pdbx_description
1 polymer ?
#
loop_
_entity_poly.entity_id
_entity_poly.type
_entity_poly.pdbx_seq_one_letter_code
_entity_poly.pdbx_strand_id
1 'polypeptide(L)'
;MRSICLLLSVAAVALFSGCGDSSSILRSDDPEIARRNDAGVMLMGRYDYDGAYEAFSNLLTDHPQLLDVRTNLAIAQLNRQKDGDEAAAISVFRSVLADDPTHQRARYGLGLLLVRAGEEEECSQVFASLAQDVPNDPFVQYFLAQAIEPEQPERAAAGYSLVLSLDPLLRSAVYRRSQVRRRLDDLEGAEEDFEMFTSLQDHPQARTVEWKYTRLGPLGEVVSLSPATEPEPQPDGALFAAAVPLRVADAEGLVWEQPSAIVPADLDGDGRLDLLFCGALDEGKANAVLQQTKTDGAFRLVPNHPLSKVPGTAAMVADLDHSGSREVAFVSLEGVQVWQASEDRFAPVDDEALRNTPAARSIQASDVDHDGDLDLLTESGLLTANGDGSWRKQVDGLEALGDRALGVLTIDLDRDRDRDIVVVGDAGLSIVRNDRIWQWESKLIDEEPALAVVAGDPNVDGVVDLYVLRPKVLDHFEVQRDLSLNRTSRTEMPGMDSLMLADLSGDGHLELLCSGETTASVFAFNSAADIDEPRERLNFSAGTVRPVTLDPEAGPGLLVVGAEGPTFFPPGEGRFSFASVRLTGEVDPGDSMRSNAEGLGTRLRVRQNGMWSVLEYPVSSSFAGAGLEPLSIGLAGAAAIDFIAIDWSDGVYQTEPQLAAGFHEISETQRQMSSCPVVFVHDGKDYQFVSDVLGVGGVGYFLAPGVTATPRPDEGFLLPWNPPVGAPVRLKLAEPMEESCWLDAAGLEVWSMPEPWDLVLDERLGISGPAPTGQPIFFKKTLHPIFASVNGLPCTEEIAESDFIAADPGPLDSRFLGRLDRECILNFEFDQALDFPSALVVDGWVEYPYSQTMFAAWQAGANWESFTLEARAPDGDWEVVLADFGYPAGMPRTMAMPLPTLPSGTTALRLRTN
;
A
#
# COMPACT_ATOMS: atom_id res chain seq x y z
N MET A 1 -15.64 43.20 -46.62
CA MET A 1 -14.72 43.57 -45.52
C MET A 1 -15.30 43.13 -44.17
N ARG A 2 -15.53 41.83 -43.96
CA ARG A 2 -16.01 41.25 -42.68
C ARG A 2 -15.37 39.87 -42.40
N SER A 3 -14.13 39.67 -42.82
CA SER A 3 -13.44 38.37 -42.71
C SER A 3 -11.98 38.47 -42.22
N ILE A 4 -11.57 39.58 -41.60
CA ILE A 4 -10.17 39.77 -41.15
C ILE A 4 -10.05 40.09 -39.64
N CYS A 5 -11.13 40.33 -38.91
CA CYS A 5 -11.07 40.65 -37.47
C CYS A 5 -11.41 39.48 -36.52
N LEU A 6 -11.65 38.27 -37.03
CA LEU A 6 -11.91 37.09 -36.17
C LEU A 6 -10.70 36.13 -36.05
N LEU A 7 -9.60 36.42 -36.74
CA LEU A 7 -8.39 35.57 -36.81
C LEU A 7 -7.25 36.04 -35.89
N LEU A 8 -7.44 37.12 -35.13
CA LEU A 8 -6.43 37.66 -34.20
C LEU A 8 -6.78 37.48 -32.72
N SER A 9 -7.94 36.90 -32.40
CA SER A 9 -8.38 36.60 -31.03
C SER A 9 -8.36 35.11 -30.68
N VAL A 10 -8.00 34.23 -31.62
CA VAL A 10 -7.84 32.77 -31.40
C VAL A 10 -6.36 32.37 -31.25
N ALA A 11 -5.41 33.25 -31.58
CA ALA A 11 -3.97 32.98 -31.48
C ALA A 11 -3.31 33.52 -30.18
N ALA A 12 -4.09 34.09 -29.26
CA ALA A 12 -3.58 34.63 -27.98
C ALA A 12 -4.17 33.93 -26.73
N VAL A 13 -4.96 32.86 -26.91
CA VAL A 13 -5.53 32.04 -25.82
C VAL A 13 -4.87 30.65 -25.74
N ALA A 14 -3.93 30.33 -26.64
CA ALA A 14 -3.17 29.07 -26.64
C ALA A 14 -1.79 29.18 -25.95
N LEU A 15 -1.63 30.09 -24.98
CA LEU A 15 -0.35 30.31 -24.27
C LEU A 15 -0.48 30.36 -22.72
N PHE A 16 -1.63 29.97 -22.16
CA PHE A 16 -1.81 29.92 -20.69
C PHE A 16 -2.71 28.75 -20.25
N SER A 17 -2.41 27.55 -20.73
CA SER A 17 -3.00 26.31 -20.22
C SER A 17 -1.94 25.21 -20.26
N GLY A 18 -0.92 25.43 -19.43
CA GLY A 18 0.21 24.55 -19.19
C GLY A 18 0.86 24.99 -17.89
N CYS A 19 0.11 24.86 -16.79
CA CYS A 19 0.64 24.95 -15.44
C CYS A 19 0.45 23.58 -14.79
N GLY A 20 1.24 22.60 -15.23
CA GLY A 20 1.75 21.61 -14.29
C GLY A 20 2.71 22.33 -13.36
N ASP A 21 2.68 21.97 -12.07
CA ASP A 21 3.40 22.63 -10.99
C ASP A 21 4.89 22.82 -11.31
N SER A 22 5.28 24.03 -11.71
CA SER A 22 6.66 24.44 -11.56
C SER A 22 6.86 24.77 -10.08
N SER A 23 7.06 23.75 -9.26
CA SER A 23 7.70 23.94 -7.97
C SER A 23 8.99 24.73 -8.22
N SER A 24 9.24 25.78 -7.44
CA SER A 24 10.49 26.51 -7.53
C SER A 24 11.61 25.52 -7.22
N ILE A 25 12.36 25.09 -8.23
CA ILE A 25 13.48 24.15 -8.04
C ILE A 25 14.45 24.78 -7.04
N LEU A 26 14.51 24.22 -5.83
CA LEU A 26 15.35 24.71 -4.74
C LEU A 26 16.77 24.22 -4.97
N ARG A 27 17.66 25.11 -5.39
CA ARG A 27 19.01 24.73 -5.83
C ARG A 27 20.05 24.87 -4.72
N SER A 28 20.95 23.91 -4.62
CA SER A 28 22.20 24.01 -3.87
C SER A 28 23.38 24.02 -4.82
N ASP A 29 24.28 24.99 -4.72
CA ASP A 29 25.51 25.01 -5.52
C ASP A 29 26.51 23.91 -5.14
N ASP A 30 26.27 23.21 -4.03
CA ASP A 30 27.11 22.13 -3.50
C ASP A 30 26.31 20.81 -3.44
N PRO A 31 26.72 19.74 -4.16
CA PRO A 31 26.10 18.43 -4.10
C PRO A 31 26.12 17.80 -2.72
N GLU A 32 27.12 18.10 -1.90
CA GLU A 32 27.24 17.56 -0.55
C GLU A 32 26.18 18.15 0.39
N ILE A 33 25.80 19.41 0.20
CA ILE A 33 24.69 20.03 0.93
C ILE A 33 23.37 19.35 0.56
N ALA A 34 23.13 19.10 -0.73
CA ALA A 34 21.92 18.42 -1.19
C ALA A 34 21.84 17.01 -0.61
N ARG A 35 22.93 16.23 -0.68
CA ARG A 35 23.01 14.88 -0.11
C ARG A 35 22.79 14.85 1.41
N ARG A 36 23.37 15.79 2.15
CA ARG A 36 23.14 15.93 3.61
C ARG A 36 21.70 16.32 3.94
N ASN A 37 21.06 17.14 3.10
CA ASN A 37 19.64 17.46 3.25
C ASN A 37 18.77 16.23 2.94
N ASP A 38 19.08 15.50 1.88
CA ASP A 38 18.34 14.29 1.46
C ASP A 38 18.38 13.20 2.54
N ALA A 39 19.46 13.11 3.33
CA ALA A 39 19.49 12.24 4.52
C ALA A 39 18.40 12.61 5.54
N GLY A 40 18.16 13.90 5.79
CA GLY A 40 17.07 14.34 6.67
C GLY A 40 15.69 14.10 6.05
N VAL A 41 15.55 14.27 4.73
CA VAL A 41 14.31 13.99 3.99
C VAL A 41 13.94 12.51 4.05
N MET A 42 14.92 11.63 3.85
CA MET A 42 14.75 10.19 3.99
C MET A 42 14.29 9.82 5.41
N LEU A 43 14.91 10.38 6.45
CA LEU A 43 14.54 10.10 7.84
C LEU A 43 13.11 10.57 8.17
N MET A 44 12.66 11.69 7.60
CA MET A 44 11.26 12.12 7.71
C MET A 44 10.30 11.08 7.10
N GLY A 45 10.67 10.48 5.97
CA GLY A 45 9.87 9.42 5.34
C GLY A 45 9.90 8.08 6.08
N ARG A 46 10.92 7.83 6.91
CA ARG A 46 10.98 6.70 7.86
C ARG A 46 10.20 6.97 9.15
N TYR A 47 9.61 8.15 9.28
CA TYR A 47 9.03 8.66 10.52
C TYR A 47 10.03 8.76 11.69
N ASP A 48 11.34 8.74 11.40
CA ASP A 48 12.41 9.05 12.37
C ASP A 48 12.61 10.58 12.45
N TYR A 49 11.64 11.25 13.05
CA TYR A 49 11.65 12.71 13.19
C TYR A 49 12.81 13.22 14.06
N ASP A 50 13.30 12.39 14.99
CA ASP A 50 14.48 12.70 15.80
C ASP A 50 15.75 12.71 14.96
N GLY A 51 15.99 11.64 14.20
CA GLY A 51 17.10 11.55 13.27
C GLY A 51 17.05 12.67 12.22
N ALA A 52 15.87 12.95 11.67
CA ALA A 52 15.68 14.03 10.71
C ALA A 52 16.04 15.40 11.31
N TYR A 53 15.56 15.68 12.52
CA TYR A 53 15.89 16.90 13.26
C TYR A 53 17.41 17.04 13.45
N GLU A 54 18.10 15.98 13.86
CA GLU A 54 19.55 15.97 14.02
C GLU A 54 20.29 16.18 12.70
N ALA A 55 19.86 15.51 11.62
CA ALA A 55 20.44 15.65 10.30
C ALA A 55 20.37 17.09 9.78
N PHE A 56 19.19 17.72 9.84
CA PHE A 56 19.01 19.11 9.44
C PHE A 56 19.77 20.09 10.35
N SER A 57 19.76 19.86 11.68
CA SER A 57 20.49 20.69 12.65
C SER A 57 22.01 20.67 12.38
N ASN A 58 22.56 19.49 12.10
CA ASN A 58 23.97 19.33 11.79
C ASN A 58 24.33 20.05 10.49
N LEU A 59 23.48 19.98 9.45
CA LEU A 59 23.70 20.72 8.20
C LEU A 59 23.69 22.24 8.43
N LEU A 60 22.76 22.73 9.24
CA LEU A 60 22.61 24.16 9.56
C LEU A 60 23.71 24.71 10.48
N THR A 61 24.48 23.85 11.15
CA THR A 61 25.66 24.28 11.91
C THR A 61 26.73 24.87 10.99
N ASP A 62 26.91 24.27 9.81
CA ASP A 62 27.89 24.71 8.81
C ASP A 62 27.30 25.73 7.83
N HIS A 63 25.99 25.63 7.55
CA HIS A 63 25.29 26.43 6.54
C HIS A 63 24.01 27.09 7.09
N PRO A 64 24.12 28.01 8.07
CA PRO A 64 22.96 28.59 8.76
C PRO A 64 22.05 29.46 7.87
N GLN A 65 22.49 29.82 6.67
CA GLN A 65 21.76 30.65 5.71
C GLN A 65 20.76 29.88 4.83
N LEU A 66 20.73 28.55 4.90
CA LEU A 66 19.86 27.72 4.06
C LEU A 66 18.40 27.77 4.56
N LEU A 67 17.61 28.68 4.00
CA LEU A 67 16.22 28.92 4.41
C LEU A 67 15.33 27.68 4.27
N ASP A 68 15.50 26.93 3.18
CA ASP A 68 14.74 25.71 2.94
C ASP A 68 15.08 24.58 3.91
N VAL A 69 16.35 24.47 4.31
CA VAL A 69 16.79 23.49 5.32
C VAL A 69 16.33 23.92 6.72
N ARG A 70 16.30 25.22 7.03
CA ARG A 70 15.67 25.74 8.27
C ARG A 70 14.18 25.43 8.30
N THR A 71 13.51 25.54 7.16
CA THR A 71 12.09 25.16 7.01
C THR A 71 11.93 23.65 7.21
N ASN A 72 12.79 22.81 6.60
CA ASN A 72 12.78 21.36 6.80
C ASN A 72 13.01 20.98 8.27
N LEU A 73 13.94 21.65 8.97
CA LEU A 73 14.16 21.49 10.41
C LEU A 73 12.88 21.78 11.21
N ALA A 74 12.22 22.90 10.94
CA ALA A 74 10.99 23.29 11.64
C ALA A 74 9.84 22.30 11.40
N ILE A 75 9.74 21.74 10.19
CA ILE A 75 8.79 20.66 9.86
C ILE A 75 9.14 19.37 10.61
N ALA A 76 10.42 19.01 10.73
CA ALA A 76 10.84 17.87 11.55
C ALA A 76 10.44 18.06 13.03
N GLN A 77 10.63 19.26 13.59
CA GLN A 77 10.19 19.59 14.95
C GLN A 77 8.66 19.50 15.11
N LEU A 78 7.90 20.05 14.15
CA LEU A 78 6.44 19.96 14.12
C LEU A 78 5.94 18.51 14.25
N ASN A 79 6.63 17.56 13.60
CA ASN A 79 6.24 16.15 13.58
C ASN A 79 6.83 15.33 14.74
N ARG A 80 8.00 15.73 15.27
CA ARG A 80 8.60 15.09 16.45
C ARG A 80 7.77 15.24 17.73
N GLN A 81 7.09 16.37 17.88
CA GLN A 81 6.15 16.65 18.98
C GLN A 81 6.71 16.45 20.42
N LYS A 82 8.00 16.72 20.66
CA LYS A 82 8.53 16.77 22.04
C LYS A 82 8.12 18.09 22.72
N ASP A 83 8.15 18.08 24.06
CA ASP A 83 7.89 19.28 24.86
C ASP A 83 8.75 20.47 24.40
N GLY A 84 8.08 21.53 23.93
CA GLY A 84 8.72 22.76 23.44
C GLY A 84 9.05 22.78 21.94
N ASP A 85 8.89 21.69 21.21
CA ASP A 85 9.15 21.64 19.76
C ASP A 85 8.28 22.61 18.97
N GLU A 86 7.00 22.69 19.31
CA GLU A 86 6.05 23.60 18.66
C GLU A 86 6.50 25.06 18.75
N ALA A 87 6.86 25.52 19.96
CA ALA A 87 7.35 26.88 20.18
C ALA A 87 8.69 27.13 19.46
N ALA A 88 9.57 26.13 19.43
CA ALA A 88 10.83 26.21 18.71
C ALA A 88 10.62 26.29 17.19
N ALA A 89 9.72 25.48 16.62
CA ALA A 89 9.38 25.47 15.20
C ALA A 89 8.76 26.82 14.77
N ILE A 90 7.83 27.39 15.56
CA ILE A 90 7.30 28.75 15.35
C ILE A 90 8.43 29.77 15.29
N SER A 91 9.39 29.70 16.22
CA SER A 91 10.55 30.59 16.24
C SER A 91 11.41 30.44 14.99
N VAL A 92 11.63 29.21 14.52
CA VAL A 92 12.39 28.94 13.30
C VAL A 92 11.65 29.48 12.07
N PHE A 93 10.36 29.21 11.90
CA PHE A 93 9.59 29.77 10.77
C PHE A 93 9.60 31.30 10.77
N ARG A 94 9.32 31.95 11.90
CA ARG A 94 9.41 33.42 12.01
C ARG A 94 10.78 33.96 11.64
N SER A 95 11.84 33.23 12.00
CA SER A 95 13.21 33.62 11.64
C SER A 95 13.51 33.44 10.15
N VAL A 96 12.93 32.45 9.47
CA VAL A 96 13.00 32.32 8.00
C VAL A 96 12.25 33.46 7.33
N LEU A 97 11.07 33.80 7.83
CA LEU A 97 10.24 34.89 7.29
C LEU A 97 10.80 36.29 7.55
N ALA A 98 11.66 36.45 8.55
CA ALA A 98 12.43 37.67 8.75
C ALA A 98 13.48 37.89 7.65
N ASP A 99 14.05 36.80 7.12
CA ASP A 99 15.06 36.83 6.06
C ASP A 99 14.41 36.85 4.67
N ASP A 100 13.34 36.08 4.47
CA ASP A 100 12.50 36.07 3.27
C ASP A 100 11.00 36.06 3.63
N PRO A 101 10.33 37.23 3.65
CA PRO A 101 8.90 37.34 3.91
C PRO A 101 8.01 36.64 2.88
N THR A 102 8.54 36.30 1.69
CA THR A 102 7.79 35.66 0.61
C THR A 102 7.92 34.13 0.61
N HIS A 103 8.74 33.57 1.48
CA HIS A 103 8.98 32.13 1.55
C HIS A 103 7.68 31.35 1.83
N GLN A 104 7.18 30.64 0.82
CA GLN A 104 5.84 30.04 0.85
C GLN A 104 5.70 28.96 1.92
N ARG A 105 6.63 27.98 1.95
CA ARG A 105 6.62 26.87 2.92
C ARG A 105 6.76 27.33 4.37
N ALA A 106 7.58 28.35 4.65
CA ALA A 106 7.71 28.90 6.00
C ALA A 106 6.44 29.64 6.46
N ARG A 107 5.74 30.36 5.56
CA ARG A 107 4.43 30.94 5.86
C ARG A 107 3.40 29.85 6.12
N TYR A 108 3.41 28.81 5.29
CA TYR A 108 2.51 27.68 5.43
C TYR A 108 2.70 26.95 6.76
N GLY A 109 3.92 26.54 7.08
CA GLY A 109 4.26 25.87 8.35
C GLY A 109 4.01 26.72 9.59
N LEU A 110 4.27 28.04 9.52
CA LEU A 110 3.87 28.95 10.59
C LEU A 110 2.35 28.99 10.75
N GLY A 111 1.60 29.13 9.66
CA GLY A 111 0.15 29.13 9.67
C GLY A 111 -0.42 27.86 10.31
N LEU A 112 0.09 26.68 9.93
CA LEU A 112 -0.29 25.40 10.54
C LEU A 112 -0.09 25.39 12.06
N LEU A 113 1.06 25.85 12.55
CA LEU A 113 1.33 25.91 13.98
C LEU A 113 0.47 26.95 14.71
N LEU A 114 0.14 28.07 14.07
CA LEU A 114 -0.78 29.05 14.63
C LEU A 114 -2.22 28.51 14.72
N VAL A 115 -2.66 27.67 13.77
CA VAL A 115 -3.93 26.93 13.90
C VAL A 115 -3.93 26.05 15.14
N ARG A 116 -2.86 25.27 15.37
CA ARG A 116 -2.75 24.41 16.56
C ARG A 116 -2.68 25.21 17.86
N ALA A 117 -1.98 26.34 17.86
CA ALA A 117 -1.83 27.22 19.00
C ALA A 117 -3.10 28.04 19.32
N GLY A 118 -4.08 28.08 18.41
CA GLY A 118 -5.30 28.89 18.56
C GLY A 118 -5.07 30.40 18.38
N GLU A 119 -4.00 30.80 17.68
CA GLU A 119 -3.63 32.21 17.43
C GLU A 119 -4.32 32.72 16.15
N GLU A 120 -5.65 32.84 16.19
CA GLU A 120 -6.52 33.05 15.02
C GLU A 120 -6.19 34.33 14.20
N GLU A 121 -5.85 35.44 14.86
CA GLU A 121 -5.59 36.72 14.18
C GLU A 121 -4.31 36.68 13.33
N GLU A 122 -3.20 36.18 13.89
CA GLU A 122 -1.94 36.05 13.14
C GLU A 122 -2.08 34.97 12.05
N CYS A 123 -2.75 33.85 12.38
CA CYS A 123 -2.99 32.74 11.45
C CYS A 123 -3.72 33.21 10.18
N SER A 124 -4.84 33.92 10.36
CA SER A 124 -5.64 34.43 9.24
C SER A 124 -4.86 35.42 8.37
N GLN A 125 -3.99 36.26 8.95
CA GLN A 125 -3.14 37.19 8.20
C GLN A 125 -2.09 36.44 7.38
N VAL A 126 -1.43 35.44 7.98
CA VAL A 126 -0.41 34.62 7.31
C VAL A 126 -1.01 33.88 6.12
N PHE A 127 -2.10 33.12 6.32
CA PHE A 127 -2.75 32.39 5.23
C PHE A 127 -3.39 33.32 4.20
N ALA A 128 -3.94 34.47 4.59
CA ALA A 128 -4.50 35.43 3.62
C ALA A 128 -3.42 36.02 2.71
N SER A 129 -2.20 36.22 3.23
CA SER A 129 -1.07 36.64 2.40
C SER A 129 -0.57 35.52 1.49
N LEU A 130 -0.49 34.28 1.99
CA LEU A 130 -0.03 33.14 1.22
C LEU A 130 -1.00 32.78 0.08
N ALA A 131 -2.31 32.84 0.34
CA ALA A 131 -3.36 32.61 -0.64
C ALA A 131 -3.36 33.64 -1.79
N GLN A 132 -2.75 34.82 -1.61
CA GLN A 132 -2.57 35.78 -2.71
C GLN A 132 -1.45 35.35 -3.65
N ASP A 133 -0.39 34.74 -3.11
CA ASP A 133 0.76 34.30 -3.88
C ASP A 133 0.56 32.90 -4.48
N VAL A 134 -0.25 32.06 -3.83
CA VAL A 134 -0.56 30.68 -4.24
C VAL A 134 -2.10 30.49 -4.29
N PRO A 135 -2.81 31.17 -5.21
CA PRO A 135 -4.28 31.19 -5.21
C PRO A 135 -4.91 29.85 -5.60
N ASN A 136 -4.16 28.98 -6.27
CA ASN A 136 -4.67 27.72 -6.83
C ASN A 136 -4.36 26.49 -5.97
N ASP A 137 -3.71 26.66 -4.81
CA ASP A 137 -3.43 25.53 -3.91
C ASP A 137 -4.65 25.28 -2.99
N PRO A 138 -5.30 24.10 -3.09
CA PRO A 138 -6.51 23.80 -2.32
C PRO A 138 -6.25 23.72 -0.80
N PHE A 139 -5.07 23.31 -0.36
CA PHE A 139 -4.75 23.24 1.07
C PHE A 139 -4.51 24.63 1.66
N VAL A 140 -3.84 25.53 0.94
CA VAL A 140 -3.69 26.94 1.35
C VAL A 140 -5.07 27.60 1.50
N GLN A 141 -5.98 27.37 0.54
CA GLN A 141 -7.35 27.89 0.62
C GLN A 141 -8.14 27.24 1.77
N TYR A 142 -7.94 25.94 2.02
CA TYR A 142 -8.57 25.20 3.13
C TYR A 142 -8.18 25.77 4.48
N PHE A 143 -6.87 25.91 4.74
CA PHE A 143 -6.39 26.43 6.01
C PHE A 143 -6.70 27.92 6.20
N LEU A 144 -6.78 28.71 5.13
CA LEU A 144 -7.32 30.07 5.21
C LEU A 144 -8.78 30.07 5.64
N ALA A 145 -9.62 29.24 5.01
CA ALA A 145 -11.05 29.13 5.35
C ALA A 145 -11.23 28.68 6.82
N GLN A 146 -10.44 27.71 7.27
CA GLN A 146 -10.42 27.25 8.65
C GLN A 146 -9.99 28.34 9.63
N ALA A 147 -8.94 29.11 9.31
CA ALA A 147 -8.42 30.16 10.18
C ALA A 147 -9.42 31.31 10.40
N ILE A 148 -10.28 31.61 9.42
CA ILE A 148 -11.28 32.68 9.53
C ILE A 148 -12.67 32.18 9.96
N GLU A 149 -12.88 30.86 10.02
CA GLU A 149 -14.16 30.23 10.35
C GLU A 149 -14.79 30.70 11.67
N PRO A 150 -14.03 30.85 12.78
CA PRO A 150 -14.61 31.28 14.05
C PRO A 150 -15.25 32.68 13.98
N GLU A 151 -14.56 33.63 13.33
CA GLU A 151 -14.94 35.05 13.27
C GLU A 151 -15.80 35.43 12.05
N GLN A 152 -15.60 34.76 10.91
CA GLN A 152 -16.17 35.12 9.60
C GLN A 152 -16.74 33.90 8.87
N PRO A 153 -17.77 33.23 9.45
CA PRO A 153 -18.31 31.97 8.92
C PRO A 153 -18.82 32.08 7.47
N GLU A 154 -19.40 33.20 7.05
CA GLU A 154 -19.87 33.38 5.67
C GLU A 154 -18.72 33.39 4.66
N ARG A 155 -17.59 34.02 5.03
CA ARG A 155 -16.38 34.01 4.18
C ARG A 155 -15.71 32.64 4.18
N ALA A 156 -15.71 31.93 5.32
CA ALA A 156 -15.20 30.57 5.40
C ALA A 156 -15.99 29.60 4.49
N ALA A 157 -17.33 29.67 4.51
CA ALA A 157 -18.16 28.84 3.62
C ALA A 157 -17.88 29.10 2.12
N ALA A 158 -17.66 30.36 1.74
CA ALA A 158 -17.23 30.72 0.39
C ALA A 158 -15.81 30.20 0.09
N GLY A 159 -14.89 30.27 1.06
CA GLY A 159 -13.55 29.70 0.98
C GLY A 159 -13.54 28.19 0.75
N TYR A 160 -14.30 27.43 1.54
CA TYR A 160 -14.46 25.99 1.31
C TYR A 160 -15.11 25.67 -0.05
N SER A 161 -15.97 26.55 -0.56
CA SER A 161 -16.51 26.38 -1.92
C SER A 161 -15.45 26.60 -3.00
N LEU A 162 -14.50 27.52 -2.79
CA LEU A 162 -13.34 27.68 -3.67
C LEU A 162 -12.44 26.44 -3.61
N VAL A 163 -12.16 25.93 -2.41
CA VAL A 163 -11.40 24.67 -2.22
C VAL A 163 -12.03 23.56 -3.03
N LEU A 164 -13.34 23.36 -2.93
CA LEU A 164 -14.06 22.31 -3.68
C LEU A 164 -14.14 22.55 -5.19
N SER A 165 -13.85 23.77 -5.66
CA SER A 165 -13.70 24.03 -7.10
C SER A 165 -12.29 23.76 -7.62
N LEU A 166 -11.27 23.88 -6.75
CA LEU A 166 -9.88 23.55 -7.05
C LEU A 166 -9.64 22.04 -6.88
N ASP A 167 -10.29 21.46 -5.89
CA ASP A 167 -10.17 20.06 -5.50
C ASP A 167 -11.53 19.54 -4.99
N PRO A 168 -12.41 19.09 -5.91
CA PRO A 168 -13.73 18.55 -5.56
C PRO A 168 -13.69 17.34 -4.63
N LEU A 169 -12.52 16.70 -4.53
CA LEU A 169 -12.27 15.48 -3.79
C LEU A 169 -11.63 15.74 -2.41
N LEU A 170 -11.39 17.00 -2.01
CA LEU A 170 -10.95 17.32 -0.65
C LEU A 170 -12.12 17.17 0.32
N ARG A 171 -12.35 15.93 0.75
CA ARG A 171 -13.47 15.51 1.60
C ARG A 171 -13.55 16.32 2.90
N SER A 172 -12.40 16.70 3.48
CA SER A 172 -12.35 17.57 4.67
C SER A 172 -12.97 18.95 4.43
N ALA A 173 -12.91 19.49 3.21
CA ALA A 173 -13.52 20.77 2.86
C ALA A 173 -15.05 20.66 2.77
N VAL A 174 -15.57 19.55 2.24
CA VAL A 174 -17.02 19.27 2.21
C VAL A 174 -17.57 19.21 3.64
N TYR A 175 -16.91 18.45 4.51
CA TYR A 175 -17.32 18.33 5.92
C TYR A 175 -17.32 19.69 6.63
N ARG A 176 -16.22 20.45 6.53
CA ARG A 176 -16.13 21.77 7.17
C ARG A 176 -17.18 22.74 6.61
N ARG A 177 -17.43 22.76 5.30
CA ARG A 177 -18.49 23.58 4.71
C ARG A 177 -19.86 23.21 5.26
N SER A 178 -20.17 21.92 5.40
CA SER A 178 -21.40 21.45 6.04
C SER A 178 -21.55 22.01 7.46
N GLN A 179 -20.52 21.87 8.31
CA GLN A 179 -20.55 22.39 9.68
C GLN A 179 -20.77 23.90 9.75
N VAL A 180 -20.09 24.66 8.88
CA VAL A 180 -20.26 26.12 8.80
C VAL A 180 -21.65 26.51 8.30
N ARG A 181 -22.19 25.82 7.29
CA ARG A 181 -23.55 26.05 6.79
C ARG A 181 -24.61 25.78 7.87
N ARG A 182 -24.45 24.70 8.66
CA ARG A 182 -25.31 24.45 9.85
C ARG A 182 -25.25 25.60 10.85
N ARG A 183 -24.05 26.12 11.15
CA ARG A 183 -23.87 27.28 12.04
C ARG A 183 -24.54 28.55 11.50
N LEU A 184 -24.65 28.68 10.18
CA LEU A 184 -25.29 29.79 9.48
C LEU A 184 -26.80 29.60 9.25
N ASP A 185 -27.41 28.53 9.77
CA ASP A 185 -28.82 28.17 9.57
C ASP A 185 -29.18 27.82 8.10
N ASP A 186 -28.18 27.50 7.27
CA ASP A 186 -28.35 26.93 5.93
C ASP A 186 -28.42 25.40 6.01
N LEU A 187 -29.54 24.89 6.53
CA LEU A 187 -29.73 23.46 6.78
C LEU A 187 -29.83 22.64 5.48
N GLU A 188 -30.40 23.20 4.42
CA GLU A 188 -30.53 22.53 3.12
C GLU A 188 -29.15 22.35 2.47
N GLY A 189 -28.35 23.43 2.39
CA GLY A 189 -26.99 23.33 1.85
C GLY A 189 -26.04 22.51 2.73
N ALA A 190 -26.28 22.44 4.04
CA ALA A 190 -25.53 21.56 4.93
C ALA A 190 -25.82 20.08 4.70
N GLU A 191 -27.07 19.73 4.43
CA GLU A 191 -27.49 18.36 4.10
C GLU A 191 -26.93 17.94 2.73
N GLU A 192 -26.99 18.81 1.72
CA GLU A 192 -26.35 18.57 0.41
C GLU A 192 -24.85 18.29 0.56
N ASP A 193 -24.15 19.05 1.40
CA ASP A 193 -22.73 18.81 1.69
C ASP A 193 -22.52 17.49 2.44
N PHE A 194 -23.43 17.12 3.34
CA PHE A 194 -23.31 15.87 4.08
C PHE A 194 -23.54 14.65 3.16
N GLU A 195 -24.49 14.74 2.23
CA GLU A 195 -24.68 13.74 1.17
C GLU A 195 -23.44 13.64 0.28
N MET A 196 -22.86 14.77 -0.13
CA MET A 196 -21.62 14.79 -0.91
C MET A 196 -20.44 14.19 -0.12
N PHE A 197 -20.30 14.54 1.16
CA PHE A 197 -19.26 14.01 2.04
C PHE A 197 -19.37 12.48 2.20
N THR A 198 -20.60 11.98 2.25
CA THR A 198 -20.90 10.55 2.30
C THR A 198 -20.62 9.88 0.95
N SER A 199 -21.00 10.50 -0.17
CA SER A 199 -20.71 9.96 -1.50
C SER A 199 -19.22 9.90 -1.84
N LEU A 200 -18.41 10.77 -1.22
CA LEU A 200 -16.96 10.76 -1.35
C LEU A 200 -16.27 9.77 -0.39
N GLN A 201 -17.01 9.10 0.50
CA GLN A 201 -16.42 8.17 1.46
C GLN A 201 -15.68 7.02 0.78
N ASP A 202 -16.31 6.45 -0.24
CA ASP A 202 -15.79 5.31 -0.98
C ASP A 202 -15.16 5.78 -2.31
N HIS A 203 -14.97 7.10 -2.48
CA HIS A 203 -14.30 7.64 -3.66
C HIS A 203 -12.78 7.56 -3.39
N PRO A 204 -12.04 6.73 -4.14
CA PRO A 204 -10.67 6.35 -3.78
C PRO A 204 -9.66 7.52 -3.89
N GLN A 205 -9.95 8.50 -4.76
CA GLN A 205 -9.19 9.76 -4.84
C GLN A 205 -9.66 10.85 -3.84
N ALA A 206 -10.67 10.58 -3.02
CA ALA A 206 -11.07 11.51 -1.97
C ALA A 206 -9.98 11.60 -0.92
N ARG A 207 -9.59 12.83 -0.59
CA ARG A 207 -8.49 13.12 0.33
C ARG A 207 -8.97 13.92 1.52
N THR A 208 -8.38 13.61 2.66
CA THR A 208 -8.61 14.28 3.94
C THR A 208 -7.39 15.11 4.29
N VAL A 209 -7.65 16.30 4.83
CA VAL A 209 -6.64 17.09 5.53
C VAL A 209 -6.50 16.49 6.93
N GLU A 210 -5.30 16.02 7.26
CA GLU A 210 -5.00 15.40 8.55
C GLU A 210 -3.71 15.96 9.13
N TRP A 211 -3.61 15.95 10.46
CA TRP A 211 -2.45 16.46 11.20
C TRP A 211 -1.24 15.51 11.18
N LYS A 212 -0.93 14.96 10.01
CA LYS A 212 0.14 13.99 9.77
C LYS A 212 1.11 14.51 8.74
N TYR A 213 2.36 14.08 8.86
CA TYR A 213 3.34 14.24 7.79
C TYR A 213 2.77 13.62 6.49
N THR A 214 2.95 14.29 5.34
CA THR A 214 2.34 14.00 4.01
C THR A 214 0.83 14.23 3.84
N ARG A 215 0.05 14.46 4.91
CA ARG A 215 -1.40 14.74 4.83
C ARG A 215 -1.80 16.20 5.07
N LEU A 216 -0.79 17.06 5.28
CA LEU A 216 -0.95 18.51 5.46
C LEU A 216 -0.78 19.29 4.16
N GLY A 217 -0.74 18.62 3.01
CA GLY A 217 -0.52 19.23 1.69
C GLY A 217 0.96 19.48 1.36
N PRO A 218 1.29 19.70 0.06
CA PRO A 218 2.69 19.67 -0.41
C PRO A 218 3.62 20.70 0.24
N LEU A 219 3.10 21.88 0.62
CA LEU A 219 3.88 22.92 1.29
C LEU A 219 4.25 22.58 2.74
N GLY A 220 3.61 21.57 3.34
CA GLY A 220 3.87 21.06 4.69
C GLY A 220 4.93 19.96 4.74
N GLU A 221 5.45 19.51 3.60
CA GLU A 221 6.43 18.44 3.50
C GLU A 221 7.87 18.98 3.47
N VAL A 222 8.82 18.14 3.92
CA VAL A 222 10.23 18.47 3.72
C VAL A 222 10.61 18.21 2.26
N VAL A 223 11.53 19.02 1.74
CA VAL A 223 11.91 18.95 0.32
C VAL A 223 13.38 18.63 0.18
N SER A 224 13.71 17.86 -0.85
CA SER A 224 15.08 17.71 -1.33
C SER A 224 15.57 19.02 -1.95
N LEU A 225 16.87 19.25 -1.90
CA LEU A 225 17.52 20.29 -2.68
C LEU A 225 17.98 19.67 -4.00
N SER A 226 17.76 20.36 -5.12
CA SER A 226 18.38 19.99 -6.38
C SER A 226 19.84 20.45 -6.36
N PRO A 227 20.82 19.53 -6.42
CA PRO A 227 22.22 19.91 -6.52
C PRO A 227 22.49 20.63 -7.85
N ALA A 228 23.43 21.57 -7.86
CA ALA A 228 24.00 22.17 -9.05
C ALA A 228 25.10 21.27 -9.63
N THR A 229 24.82 19.97 -9.75
CA THR A 229 25.67 19.04 -10.49
C THR A 229 25.24 19.04 -11.94
N GLU A 230 26.21 19.16 -12.84
CA GLU A 230 26.01 18.66 -14.20
C GLU A 230 25.87 17.13 -14.09
N PRO A 231 24.88 16.52 -14.76
CA PRO A 231 24.79 15.06 -14.85
C PRO A 231 26.15 14.52 -15.30
N GLU A 232 26.58 13.38 -14.74
CA GLU A 232 27.76 12.74 -15.29
C GLU A 232 27.49 12.44 -16.78
N PRO A 233 28.46 12.73 -17.67
CA PRO A 233 28.27 12.41 -19.07
C PRO A 233 28.09 10.91 -19.19
N GLN A 234 27.08 10.49 -19.96
CA GLN A 234 26.87 9.08 -20.27
C GLN A 234 28.19 8.43 -20.71
N PRO A 235 28.53 7.24 -20.19
CA PRO A 235 29.70 6.51 -20.65
C PRO A 235 29.66 6.28 -22.16
N ASP A 236 30.81 6.47 -22.81
CA ASP A 236 30.97 6.19 -24.23
C ASP A 236 30.83 4.68 -24.49
N GLY A 237 29.94 4.27 -25.39
CA GLY A 237 29.79 2.87 -25.78
C GLY A 237 28.37 2.49 -26.19
N ALA A 238 28.17 1.19 -26.41
CA ALA A 238 26.84 0.61 -26.57
C ALA A 238 26.26 0.21 -25.22
N LEU A 239 24.92 0.22 -25.10
CA LEU A 239 24.19 -0.30 -23.94
C LEU A 239 24.37 -1.82 -23.82
N PHE A 240 24.55 -2.51 -24.94
CA PHE A 240 24.78 -3.96 -24.95
C PHE A 240 26.08 -4.32 -25.66
N ALA A 241 26.81 -5.27 -25.07
CA ALA A 241 27.98 -5.85 -25.67
C ALA A 241 27.60 -6.84 -26.79
N ALA A 242 28.60 -7.28 -27.55
CA ALA A 242 28.40 -8.27 -28.60
C ALA A 242 27.79 -9.57 -28.05
N ALA A 243 26.82 -10.10 -28.79
CA ALA A 243 26.11 -11.32 -28.43
C ALA A 243 27.06 -12.51 -28.22
N VAL A 244 26.83 -13.27 -27.15
CA VAL A 244 27.55 -14.50 -26.83
C VAL A 244 26.55 -15.63 -26.58
N PRO A 245 26.85 -16.88 -26.98
CA PRO A 245 26.00 -18.02 -26.60
C PRO A 245 25.89 -18.13 -25.08
N LEU A 246 24.69 -18.34 -24.57
CA LEU A 246 24.49 -18.60 -23.14
C LEU A 246 25.16 -19.92 -22.79
N ARG A 247 25.96 -19.95 -21.73
CA ARG A 247 26.65 -21.16 -21.30
C ARG A 247 25.67 -22.09 -20.60
N VAL A 248 25.20 -23.12 -21.32
CA VAL A 248 24.32 -24.15 -20.78
C VAL A 248 25.04 -25.50 -20.75
N ALA A 249 25.35 -25.99 -19.56
CA ALA A 249 25.86 -27.33 -19.34
C ALA A 249 24.77 -28.38 -19.62
N ASP A 250 25.20 -29.56 -20.08
CA ASP A 250 24.32 -30.69 -20.42
C ASP A 250 23.30 -30.40 -21.55
N ALA A 251 23.56 -29.39 -22.39
CA ALA A 251 22.73 -29.03 -23.54
C ALA A 251 23.17 -29.68 -24.88
N GLU A 252 24.16 -30.57 -24.85
CA GLU A 252 24.73 -31.19 -26.04
C GLU A 252 23.72 -32.07 -26.77
N GLY A 253 23.46 -31.77 -28.05
CA GLY A 253 22.55 -32.55 -28.90
C GLY A 253 21.07 -32.17 -28.79
N LEU A 254 20.73 -31.15 -28.01
CA LEU A 254 19.37 -30.59 -27.99
C LEU A 254 19.08 -29.79 -29.26
N VAL A 255 17.82 -29.84 -29.67
CA VAL A 255 17.27 -28.98 -30.71
C VAL A 255 16.42 -27.93 -30.02
N TRP A 256 16.91 -26.68 -30.10
CA TRP A 256 16.21 -25.53 -29.55
C TRP A 256 15.12 -25.08 -30.52
N GLU A 257 14.01 -24.63 -29.94
CA GLU A 257 12.91 -23.96 -30.61
C GLU A 257 12.76 -22.56 -30.01
N GLN A 258 12.14 -21.66 -30.76
CA GLN A 258 11.79 -20.34 -30.22
C GLN A 258 10.73 -20.51 -29.12
N PRO A 259 11.03 -20.15 -27.86
CA PRO A 259 10.06 -20.27 -26.79
C PRO A 259 8.98 -19.21 -26.92
N SER A 260 7.77 -19.50 -26.45
CA SER A 260 6.70 -18.51 -26.40
C SER A 260 6.83 -17.55 -25.22
N ALA A 261 7.57 -17.94 -24.18
CA ALA A 261 7.88 -17.09 -23.03
C ALA A 261 9.24 -17.46 -22.41
N ILE A 262 9.91 -16.45 -21.86
CA ILE A 262 11.10 -16.57 -21.01
C ILE A 262 10.68 -16.06 -19.64
N VAL A 263 10.88 -16.87 -18.59
CA VAL A 263 10.43 -16.56 -17.22
C VAL A 263 11.63 -16.69 -16.26
N PRO A 264 12.25 -15.57 -15.86
CA PRO A 264 13.35 -15.56 -14.91
C PRO A 264 12.81 -15.56 -13.48
N ALA A 265 13.23 -16.53 -12.66
CA ALA A 265 12.85 -16.60 -11.25
C ALA A 265 13.81 -17.52 -10.48
N ASP A 266 13.90 -17.35 -9.17
CA ASP A 266 14.60 -18.32 -8.30
C ASP A 266 13.68 -19.51 -8.01
N LEU A 267 13.81 -20.58 -8.82
CA LEU A 267 12.90 -21.73 -8.81
C LEU A 267 13.28 -22.78 -7.77
N ASP A 268 14.53 -22.81 -7.30
CA ASP A 268 15.02 -23.72 -6.28
C ASP A 268 15.30 -23.06 -4.91
N GLY A 269 15.00 -21.76 -4.80
CA GLY A 269 15.07 -21.01 -3.54
C GLY A 269 16.49 -20.75 -3.06
N ASP A 270 17.47 -20.79 -3.96
CA ASP A 270 18.87 -20.70 -3.61
C ASP A 270 19.48 -19.29 -3.73
N GLY A 271 18.61 -18.31 -4.01
CA GLY A 271 18.92 -16.89 -4.09
C GLY A 271 19.50 -16.46 -5.44
N ARG A 272 19.50 -17.34 -6.45
CA ARG A 272 20.00 -17.02 -7.80
C ARG A 272 18.87 -17.11 -8.83
N LEU A 273 19.05 -16.37 -9.92
CA LEU A 273 18.04 -16.27 -10.97
C LEU A 273 18.15 -17.46 -11.93
N ASP A 274 17.17 -18.34 -11.89
CA ASP A 274 17.00 -19.43 -12.87
C ASP A 274 16.18 -18.95 -14.07
N LEU A 275 16.12 -19.79 -15.11
CA LEU A 275 15.37 -19.49 -16.33
C LEU A 275 14.46 -20.65 -16.73
N LEU A 276 13.17 -20.36 -16.87
CA LEU A 276 12.18 -21.24 -17.50
C LEU A 276 11.88 -20.74 -18.91
N PHE A 277 12.10 -21.58 -19.93
CA PHE A 277 11.72 -21.30 -21.30
C PHE A 277 10.54 -22.17 -21.71
N CYS A 278 9.38 -21.55 -21.98
CA CYS A 278 8.16 -22.27 -22.34
C CYS A 278 8.21 -22.72 -23.81
N GLY A 279 8.07 -24.03 -24.05
CA GLY A 279 8.04 -24.61 -25.40
C GLY A 279 9.36 -24.57 -26.18
N ALA A 280 10.50 -24.53 -25.49
CA ALA A 280 11.82 -24.29 -26.09
C ALA A 280 12.52 -25.52 -26.69
N LEU A 281 11.95 -26.72 -26.59
CA LEU A 281 12.60 -27.97 -27.01
C LEU A 281 11.72 -28.77 -27.99
N ASP A 282 12.33 -29.30 -29.06
CA ASP A 282 11.64 -30.04 -30.15
C ASP A 282 10.91 -31.33 -29.68
N GLU A 283 11.29 -31.93 -28.55
CA GLU A 283 10.63 -33.11 -27.96
C GLU A 283 9.21 -32.80 -27.45
N GLY A 284 8.28 -32.56 -28.38
CA GLY A 284 6.88 -32.24 -28.07
C GLY A 284 6.63 -30.82 -27.60
N LYS A 285 7.51 -29.86 -27.94
CA LYS A 285 7.49 -28.48 -27.40
C LYS A 285 7.57 -28.45 -25.88
N ALA A 286 8.51 -29.21 -25.33
CA ALA A 286 8.75 -29.26 -23.89
C ALA A 286 9.39 -27.96 -23.38
N ASN A 287 9.19 -27.64 -22.11
CA ASN A 287 9.84 -26.49 -21.48
C ASN A 287 11.29 -26.82 -21.11
N ALA A 288 12.18 -25.83 -21.19
CA ALA A 288 13.54 -25.96 -20.66
C ALA A 288 13.63 -25.24 -19.31
N VAL A 289 14.15 -25.93 -18.29
CA VAL A 289 14.42 -25.37 -16.96
C VAL A 289 15.93 -25.32 -16.76
N LEU A 290 16.47 -24.11 -16.64
CA LEU A 290 17.88 -23.84 -16.53
C LEU A 290 18.20 -23.26 -15.16
N GLN A 291 18.97 -24.00 -14.36
CA GLN A 291 19.39 -23.53 -13.03
C GLN A 291 20.75 -22.84 -13.09
N GLN A 292 20.91 -21.70 -12.43
CA GLN A 292 22.18 -20.99 -12.40
C GLN A 292 23.19 -21.65 -11.46
N THR A 293 24.38 -21.99 -11.96
CA THR A 293 25.42 -22.69 -11.20
C THR A 293 26.29 -21.74 -10.37
N LYS A 294 26.69 -22.18 -9.17
CA LYS A 294 27.43 -21.36 -8.17
C LYS A 294 28.84 -20.93 -8.59
N THR A 295 29.47 -21.62 -9.54
CA THR A 295 30.94 -21.53 -9.73
C THR A 295 31.39 -20.55 -10.80
N ASP A 296 30.58 -20.27 -11.82
CA ASP A 296 30.99 -19.48 -12.99
C ASP A 296 29.85 -18.73 -13.68
N GLY A 297 28.65 -18.68 -13.08
CA GLY A 297 27.47 -18.05 -13.68
C GLY A 297 26.91 -18.79 -14.90
N ALA A 298 27.40 -20.00 -15.20
CA ALA A 298 26.82 -20.85 -16.22
C ALA A 298 25.48 -21.43 -15.76
N PHE A 299 24.66 -21.85 -16.70
CA PHE A 299 23.40 -22.53 -16.45
C PHE A 299 23.55 -24.03 -16.62
N ARG A 300 22.78 -24.81 -15.87
CA ARG A 300 22.64 -26.25 -16.03
C ARG A 300 21.21 -26.54 -16.46
N LEU A 301 21.04 -27.26 -17.57
CA LEU A 301 19.73 -27.81 -17.88
C LEU A 301 19.36 -28.89 -16.87
N VAL A 302 18.16 -28.82 -16.29
CA VAL A 302 17.65 -29.81 -15.34
C VAL A 302 16.87 -30.90 -16.10
N PRO A 303 17.46 -32.08 -16.36
CA PRO A 303 16.79 -33.10 -17.14
C PRO A 303 15.59 -33.66 -16.37
N ASN A 304 14.45 -33.85 -17.06
CA ASN A 304 13.22 -34.39 -16.48
C ASN A 304 12.64 -33.58 -15.30
N HIS A 305 12.94 -32.28 -15.20
CA HIS A 305 12.27 -31.41 -14.24
C HIS A 305 10.74 -31.53 -14.37
N PRO A 306 9.94 -31.57 -13.28
CA PRO A 306 8.49 -31.69 -13.39
C PRO A 306 7.87 -30.65 -14.36
N LEU A 307 8.33 -29.41 -14.27
CA LEU A 307 7.88 -28.29 -15.12
C LEU A 307 8.26 -28.44 -16.60
N SER A 308 9.27 -29.26 -16.95
CA SER A 308 9.66 -29.49 -18.35
C SER A 308 8.56 -30.19 -19.17
N LYS A 309 7.67 -30.91 -18.50
CA LYS A 309 6.60 -31.72 -19.12
C LYS A 309 5.24 -31.02 -19.12
N VAL A 310 5.16 -29.83 -18.55
CA VAL A 310 3.92 -29.07 -18.45
C VAL A 310 3.66 -28.40 -19.80
N PRO A 311 2.57 -28.72 -20.51
CA PRO A 311 2.23 -27.98 -21.71
C PRO A 311 1.87 -26.55 -21.33
N GLY A 312 2.61 -25.56 -21.83
CA GLY A 312 2.35 -24.17 -21.50
C GLY A 312 2.97 -23.22 -22.52
N THR A 313 2.24 -22.16 -22.85
CA THR A 313 2.69 -21.07 -23.73
C THR A 313 3.29 -19.92 -22.93
N ALA A 314 2.90 -19.75 -21.67
CA ALA A 314 3.55 -18.84 -20.73
C ALA A 314 3.40 -19.37 -19.30
N ALA A 315 4.20 -18.80 -18.40
CA ALA A 315 4.13 -19.10 -16.99
C ALA A 315 4.32 -17.83 -16.16
N MET A 316 3.81 -17.84 -14.94
CA MET A 316 4.17 -16.89 -13.91
C MET A 316 4.69 -17.60 -12.66
N VAL A 317 5.58 -16.95 -11.92
CA VAL A 317 6.16 -17.46 -10.68
C VAL A 317 5.88 -16.47 -9.55
N ALA A 318 5.31 -16.94 -8.44
CA ALA A 318 5.08 -16.19 -7.21
C ALA A 318 4.73 -17.15 -6.07
N ASP A 319 4.87 -16.70 -4.82
CA ASP A 319 4.24 -17.35 -3.67
C ASP A 319 2.73 -17.10 -3.69
N LEU A 320 1.96 -18.08 -4.20
CA LEU A 320 0.51 -17.95 -4.39
C LEU A 320 -0.30 -18.46 -3.19
N ASP A 321 0.34 -19.16 -2.25
CA ASP A 321 -0.30 -19.77 -1.08
C ASP A 321 0.30 -19.33 0.28
N HIS A 322 1.20 -18.33 0.25
CA HIS A 322 1.93 -17.75 1.39
C HIS A 322 2.71 -18.80 2.18
N SER A 323 3.17 -19.85 1.50
CA SER A 323 3.99 -20.88 2.11
C SER A 323 5.47 -20.48 2.22
N GLY A 324 5.88 -19.39 1.56
CA GLY A 324 7.27 -18.98 1.36
C GLY A 324 7.98 -19.76 0.25
N SER A 325 7.28 -20.69 -0.42
CA SER A 325 7.75 -21.34 -1.65
C SER A 325 7.08 -20.69 -2.85
N ARG A 326 7.69 -20.78 -4.04
CA ARG A 326 7.17 -20.12 -5.25
C ARG A 326 6.49 -21.11 -6.18
N GLU A 327 5.18 -20.98 -6.29
CA GLU A 327 4.36 -21.69 -7.26
C GLU A 327 4.71 -21.28 -8.69
N VAL A 328 4.36 -22.16 -9.64
CA VAL A 328 4.40 -21.81 -11.06
C VAL A 328 3.02 -22.04 -11.67
N ALA A 329 2.40 -20.98 -12.17
CA ALA A 329 1.13 -21.05 -12.90
C ALA A 329 1.37 -20.97 -14.41
N PHE A 330 0.97 -22.01 -15.15
CA PHE A 330 1.07 -22.07 -16.60
C PHE A 330 -0.26 -21.73 -17.27
N VAL A 331 -0.20 -21.00 -18.39
CA VAL A 331 -1.30 -20.91 -19.36
C VAL A 331 -1.01 -21.78 -20.57
N SER A 332 -2.04 -22.41 -21.10
CA SER A 332 -1.97 -23.24 -22.30
C SER A 332 -3.23 -23.11 -23.16
N LEU A 333 -3.28 -23.82 -24.29
CA LEU A 333 -4.50 -23.98 -25.08
C LEU A 333 -5.61 -24.76 -24.35
N GLU A 334 -5.29 -25.41 -23.23
CA GLU A 334 -6.22 -26.22 -22.44
C GLU A 334 -6.67 -25.53 -21.13
N GLY A 335 -6.14 -24.33 -20.83
CA GLY A 335 -6.49 -23.53 -19.65
C GLY A 335 -5.29 -23.18 -18.76
N VAL A 336 -5.58 -22.84 -17.49
CA VAL A 336 -4.59 -22.50 -16.46
C VAL A 336 -4.28 -23.72 -15.60
N GLN A 337 -3.00 -23.95 -15.30
CA GLN A 337 -2.54 -25.01 -14.40
C GLN A 337 -1.50 -24.46 -13.42
N VAL A 338 -1.85 -24.43 -12.14
CA VAL A 338 -0.93 -24.08 -11.04
C VAL A 338 -0.17 -25.33 -10.58
N TRP A 339 1.12 -25.16 -10.27
CA TRP A 339 1.99 -26.16 -9.68
C TRP A 339 2.56 -25.65 -8.36
N GLN A 340 2.16 -26.32 -7.28
CA GLN A 340 2.60 -26.03 -5.91
C GLN A 340 4.04 -26.48 -5.69
N ALA A 341 4.85 -25.60 -5.11
CA ALA A 341 6.23 -25.87 -4.76
C ALA A 341 6.34 -26.48 -3.34
N SER A 342 7.27 -27.41 -3.15
CA SER A 342 7.61 -27.95 -1.83
C SER A 342 9.03 -28.49 -1.80
N GLU A 343 9.94 -27.81 -1.08
CA GLU A 343 11.39 -28.08 -1.00
C GLU A 343 12.08 -28.26 -2.38
N ASP A 344 11.88 -29.40 -3.05
CA ASP A 344 12.45 -29.77 -4.37
C ASP A 344 11.40 -30.41 -5.32
N ARG A 345 10.11 -30.20 -5.05
CA ARG A 345 9.02 -30.86 -5.79
C ARG A 345 7.97 -29.86 -6.23
N PHE A 346 7.48 -30.09 -7.44
CA PHE A 346 6.29 -29.43 -7.97
C PHE A 346 5.16 -30.45 -8.10
N ALA A 347 3.96 -30.10 -7.64
CA ALA A 347 2.76 -30.92 -7.79
C ALA A 347 1.61 -30.09 -8.40
N PRO A 348 0.82 -30.66 -9.32
CA PRO A 348 -0.28 -29.92 -9.94
C PRO A 348 -1.41 -29.69 -8.93
N VAL A 349 -1.96 -28.48 -8.92
CA VAL A 349 -3.17 -28.11 -8.19
C VAL A 349 -4.40 -28.50 -9.02
N ASP A 350 -5.31 -29.28 -8.44
CA ASP A 350 -6.50 -29.77 -9.13
C ASP A 350 -7.75 -28.96 -8.74
N ASP A 351 -7.92 -27.78 -9.35
CA ASP A 351 -9.03 -26.86 -9.07
C ASP A 351 -9.97 -26.70 -10.27
N GLU A 352 -11.28 -26.62 -10.02
CA GLU A 352 -12.29 -26.51 -11.08
C GLU A 352 -12.28 -25.17 -11.82
N ALA A 353 -12.08 -24.05 -11.12
CA ALA A 353 -12.01 -22.73 -11.74
C ALA A 353 -10.78 -22.61 -12.63
N LEU A 354 -9.62 -23.12 -12.17
CA LEU A 354 -8.40 -23.17 -12.98
C LEU A 354 -8.60 -23.96 -14.28
N ARG A 355 -9.13 -25.19 -14.18
CA ARG A 355 -9.39 -26.07 -15.35
C ARG A 355 -10.41 -25.50 -16.34
N ASN A 356 -11.37 -24.72 -15.85
CA ASN A 356 -12.43 -24.14 -16.68
C ASN A 356 -12.04 -22.77 -17.26
N THR A 357 -10.83 -22.28 -16.99
CA THR A 357 -10.34 -21.04 -17.59
C THR A 357 -10.05 -21.29 -19.07
N PRO A 358 -10.55 -20.43 -19.98
CA PRO A 358 -10.28 -20.58 -21.40
C PRO A 358 -8.79 -20.53 -21.74
N ALA A 359 -8.47 -20.90 -22.98
CA ALA A 359 -7.11 -20.79 -23.48
C ALA A 359 -6.59 -19.34 -23.38
N ALA A 360 -5.37 -19.21 -22.86
CA ALA A 360 -4.68 -17.94 -22.74
C ALA A 360 -3.22 -18.06 -23.21
N ARG A 361 -2.63 -16.93 -23.54
CA ARG A 361 -1.26 -16.77 -24.05
C ARG A 361 -0.41 -16.06 -23.02
N SER A 362 -1.00 -15.20 -22.20
CA SER A 362 -0.34 -14.42 -21.17
C SER A 362 -0.89 -14.69 -19.78
N ILE A 363 -0.04 -14.55 -18.77
CA ILE A 363 -0.41 -14.68 -17.36
C ILE A 363 0.43 -13.73 -16.50
N GLN A 364 -0.23 -13.06 -15.56
CA GLN A 364 0.36 -12.17 -14.55
C GLN A 364 -0.29 -12.46 -13.19
N ALA A 365 0.43 -12.13 -12.11
CA ALA A 365 -0.17 -12.08 -10.78
C ALA A 365 -0.30 -10.64 -10.30
N SER A 366 -1.38 -10.38 -9.57
CA SER A 366 -1.65 -9.12 -8.90
C SER A 366 -2.64 -9.39 -7.80
N ASP A 367 -2.43 -8.79 -6.63
CA ASP A 367 -3.49 -8.66 -5.63
C ASP A 367 -4.44 -7.56 -6.15
N VAL A 368 -5.59 -7.93 -6.71
CA VAL A 368 -6.52 -6.96 -7.31
C VAL A 368 -7.68 -6.61 -6.37
N ASP A 369 -7.90 -7.38 -5.32
CA ASP A 369 -8.95 -7.12 -4.33
C ASP A 369 -8.43 -6.66 -2.95
N HIS A 370 -7.12 -6.46 -2.83
CA HIS A 370 -6.42 -5.89 -1.67
C HIS A 370 -6.63 -6.67 -0.36
N ASP A 371 -6.99 -7.92 -0.50
CA ASP A 371 -6.76 -8.96 0.47
C ASP A 371 -5.38 -9.48 0.06
N GLY A 372 -4.29 -9.33 0.80
CA GLY A 372 -2.93 -9.76 0.39
C GLY A 372 -2.65 -11.15 -0.24
N ASP A 373 -3.62 -11.92 -0.73
CA ASP A 373 -3.45 -13.01 -1.69
C ASP A 373 -3.24 -12.55 -3.14
N LEU A 374 -2.42 -13.29 -3.88
CA LEU A 374 -2.16 -13.00 -5.29
C LEU A 374 -3.18 -13.66 -6.21
N ASP A 375 -3.85 -12.85 -7.03
CA ASP A 375 -4.77 -13.31 -8.06
C ASP A 375 -4.07 -13.54 -9.38
N LEU A 376 -4.64 -14.39 -10.24
CA LEU A 376 -4.11 -14.68 -11.57
C LEU A 376 -4.94 -13.97 -12.63
N LEU A 377 -4.29 -13.09 -13.39
CA LEU A 377 -4.88 -12.41 -14.54
C LEU A 377 -4.36 -12.99 -15.84
N THR A 378 -5.29 -13.31 -16.74
CA THR A 378 -5.00 -13.70 -18.13
C THR A 378 -5.85 -12.85 -19.06
N GLU A 379 -5.53 -12.85 -20.36
CA GLU A 379 -6.40 -12.19 -21.34
C GLU A 379 -7.81 -12.80 -21.42
N SER A 380 -7.99 -14.02 -20.88
CA SER A 380 -9.24 -14.79 -20.96
C SER A 380 -10.11 -14.72 -19.69
N GLY A 381 -9.60 -14.07 -18.64
CA GLY A 381 -10.29 -13.92 -17.37
C GLY A 381 -9.36 -13.66 -16.18
N LEU A 382 -10.00 -13.22 -15.09
CA LEU A 382 -9.43 -13.02 -13.77
C LEU A 382 -9.83 -14.19 -12.85
N LEU A 383 -8.85 -14.75 -12.15
CA LEU A 383 -9.01 -15.82 -11.18
C LEU A 383 -8.54 -15.31 -9.82
N THR A 384 -9.48 -15.13 -8.88
CA THR A 384 -9.13 -14.71 -7.52
C THR A 384 -8.83 -15.91 -6.63
N ALA A 385 -7.83 -15.76 -5.77
CA ALA A 385 -7.52 -16.76 -4.75
C ALA A 385 -8.57 -16.67 -3.61
N ASN A 386 -9.06 -17.81 -3.13
CA ASN A 386 -10.02 -17.79 -2.02
C ASN A 386 -9.34 -17.87 -0.64
N GLY A 387 -8.01 -17.82 -0.54
CA GLY A 387 -7.29 -17.99 0.72
C GLY A 387 -7.40 -19.39 1.37
N ASP A 388 -7.94 -20.40 0.69
CA ASP A 388 -8.00 -21.80 1.16
C ASP A 388 -7.37 -22.81 0.18
N GLY A 389 -6.62 -22.30 -0.81
CA GLY A 389 -6.04 -23.05 -1.91
C GLY A 389 -6.99 -23.30 -3.09
N SER A 390 -8.27 -22.92 -2.97
CA SER A 390 -9.22 -22.94 -4.09
C SER A 390 -9.26 -21.61 -4.83
N TRP A 391 -9.77 -21.64 -6.07
CA TRP A 391 -9.82 -20.47 -6.95
C TRP A 391 -11.24 -20.13 -7.38
N ARG A 392 -11.46 -18.86 -7.73
CA ARG A 392 -12.75 -18.36 -8.22
C ARG A 392 -12.55 -17.56 -9.50
N LYS A 393 -13.33 -17.84 -10.54
CA LYS A 393 -13.34 -17.03 -11.75
C LYS A 393 -14.28 -15.84 -11.60
N GLN A 394 -13.77 -14.63 -11.81
CA GLN A 394 -14.57 -13.41 -11.89
C GLN A 394 -15.11 -13.19 -13.31
N VAL A 395 -16.33 -12.67 -13.42
CA VAL A 395 -17.03 -12.51 -14.71
C VAL A 395 -17.76 -11.18 -14.87
N ASP A 396 -18.31 -10.62 -13.79
CA ASP A 396 -19.13 -9.41 -13.87
C ASP A 396 -18.23 -8.18 -14.02
N GLY A 397 -18.54 -7.31 -15.01
CA GLY A 397 -17.78 -6.07 -15.26
C GLY A 397 -16.46 -6.24 -16.00
N LEU A 398 -16.09 -7.47 -16.38
CA LEU A 398 -14.84 -7.84 -17.05
C LEU A 398 -15.03 -8.15 -18.55
N GLU A 399 -16.00 -7.50 -19.21
CA GLU A 399 -16.35 -7.77 -20.61
C GLU A 399 -15.22 -7.48 -21.61
N ALA A 400 -14.21 -6.70 -21.20
CA ALA A 400 -13.02 -6.46 -22.01
C ALA A 400 -12.13 -7.71 -22.17
N LEU A 401 -12.15 -8.63 -21.19
CA LEU A 401 -11.41 -9.90 -21.23
C LEU A 401 -12.13 -10.92 -22.12
N GLY A 402 -11.38 -11.81 -22.77
CA GLY A 402 -11.90 -12.92 -23.58
C GLY A 402 -11.12 -13.17 -24.87
N ASP A 403 -11.73 -13.89 -25.82
CA ASP A 403 -11.06 -14.42 -27.02
C ASP A 403 -10.40 -13.36 -27.94
N ARG A 404 -10.82 -12.10 -27.83
CA ARG A 404 -10.29 -10.99 -28.64
C ARG A 404 -9.17 -10.22 -27.95
N ALA A 405 -8.93 -10.47 -26.67
CA ALA A 405 -7.80 -9.89 -25.96
C ALA A 405 -6.52 -10.64 -26.33
N LEU A 406 -5.42 -9.90 -26.43
CA LEU A 406 -4.08 -10.39 -26.76
C LEU A 406 -3.06 -10.07 -25.68
N GLY A 407 -3.31 -9.04 -24.86
CA GLY A 407 -2.47 -8.65 -23.74
C GLY A 407 -3.26 -7.91 -22.66
N VAL A 408 -2.77 -8.04 -21.43
CA VAL A 408 -3.31 -7.41 -20.23
C VAL A 408 -2.18 -6.78 -19.41
N LEU A 409 -2.49 -5.72 -18.67
CA LEU A 409 -1.59 -5.06 -17.75
C LEU A 409 -2.38 -4.57 -16.54
N THR A 410 -1.89 -4.83 -15.32
CA THR A 410 -2.43 -4.24 -14.09
C THR A 410 -1.59 -3.05 -13.66
N ILE A 411 -2.20 -1.89 -13.44
CA ILE A 411 -1.51 -0.66 -13.00
C ILE A 411 -2.51 0.32 -12.38
N ASP A 412 -2.07 1.12 -11.41
CA ASP A 412 -2.85 2.23 -10.84
C ASP A 412 -2.86 3.42 -11.82
N LEU A 413 -3.84 3.44 -12.73
CA LEU A 413 -3.94 4.43 -13.80
C LEU A 413 -4.38 5.80 -13.29
N ASP A 414 -5.24 5.84 -12.28
CA ASP A 414 -5.86 7.08 -11.82
C ASP A 414 -5.25 7.65 -10.53
N ARG A 415 -4.31 6.92 -9.93
CA ARG A 415 -3.48 7.26 -8.75
C ARG A 415 -4.29 7.28 -7.47
N ASP A 416 -5.17 6.30 -7.33
CA ASP A 416 -5.96 6.13 -6.14
C ASP A 416 -5.47 4.99 -5.24
N ARG A 417 -4.56 4.14 -5.76
CA ARG A 417 -3.95 2.90 -5.22
C ARG A 417 -4.59 1.58 -5.65
N ASP A 418 -5.73 1.55 -6.35
CA ASP A 418 -6.18 0.29 -6.96
C ASP A 418 -5.46 0.07 -8.27
N ARG A 419 -5.32 -1.20 -8.62
CA ARG A 419 -4.77 -1.57 -9.91
C ARG A 419 -5.91 -1.81 -10.87
N ASP A 420 -6.07 -0.88 -11.80
CA ASP A 420 -6.92 -1.04 -12.97
C ASP A 420 -6.32 -2.05 -13.95
N ILE A 421 -7.16 -2.55 -14.86
CA ILE A 421 -6.72 -3.49 -15.90
C ILE A 421 -6.79 -2.82 -17.26
N VAL A 422 -5.65 -2.70 -17.94
CA VAL A 422 -5.61 -2.35 -19.37
C VAL A 422 -5.68 -3.61 -20.21
N VAL A 423 -6.60 -3.64 -21.16
CA VAL A 423 -6.79 -4.77 -22.08
C VAL A 423 -6.57 -4.32 -23.52
N VAL A 424 -5.67 -5.01 -24.22
CA VAL A 424 -5.42 -4.78 -25.65
C VAL A 424 -5.67 -6.03 -26.47
N GLY A 425 -6.13 -5.86 -27.71
CA GLY A 425 -6.24 -6.97 -28.65
C GLY A 425 -6.93 -6.63 -29.96
N ASP A 426 -7.56 -7.63 -30.58
CA ASP A 426 -8.33 -7.49 -31.81
C ASP A 426 -9.59 -6.62 -31.64
N ALA A 427 -10.06 -6.46 -30.40
CA ALA A 427 -11.17 -5.55 -30.06
C ALA A 427 -10.73 -4.09 -29.89
N GLY A 428 -9.43 -3.86 -29.78
CA GLY A 428 -8.82 -2.56 -29.58
C GLY A 428 -8.27 -2.37 -28.18
N LEU A 429 -8.47 -1.18 -27.62
CA LEU A 429 -8.00 -0.79 -26.29
C LEU A 429 -9.18 -0.58 -25.35
N SER A 430 -9.18 -1.27 -24.21
CA SER A 430 -10.16 -1.11 -23.13
C SER A 430 -9.44 -0.90 -21.81
N ILE A 431 -10.11 -0.20 -20.89
CA ILE A 431 -9.72 -0.10 -19.48
C ILE A 431 -10.83 -0.75 -18.66
N VAL A 432 -10.47 -1.62 -17.72
CA VAL A 432 -11.38 -2.10 -16.68
C VAL A 432 -11.02 -1.36 -15.41
N ARG A 433 -11.98 -0.59 -14.90
CA ARG A 433 -11.84 0.08 -13.62
C ARG A 433 -11.97 -0.93 -12.47
N ASN A 434 -11.05 -0.89 -11.53
CA ASN A 434 -11.17 -1.53 -10.23
C ASN A 434 -11.66 -0.51 -9.21
N ASP A 435 -12.47 -0.90 -8.22
CA ASP A 435 -12.91 -0.01 -7.14
C ASP A 435 -12.60 -0.56 -5.73
N ARG A 436 -11.82 -1.65 -5.64
CA ARG A 436 -11.44 -2.41 -4.43
C ARG A 436 -12.58 -2.98 -3.60
N ILE A 437 -13.82 -2.79 -4.01
CA ILE A 437 -14.99 -3.39 -3.34
C ILE A 437 -15.56 -4.53 -4.18
N TRP A 438 -14.70 -5.13 -5.00
CA TRP A 438 -14.99 -6.29 -5.82
C TRP A 438 -16.02 -5.98 -6.92
N GLN A 439 -16.02 -4.75 -7.42
CA GLN A 439 -16.78 -4.35 -8.60
C GLN A 439 -15.82 -3.88 -9.70
N TRP A 440 -16.21 -4.19 -10.94
CA TRP A 440 -15.40 -3.95 -12.12
C TRP A 440 -16.24 -3.20 -13.16
N GLU A 441 -15.64 -2.26 -13.88
CA GLU A 441 -16.32 -1.58 -15.00
C GLU A 441 -15.43 -1.55 -16.25
N SER A 442 -15.81 -2.32 -17.27
CA SER A 442 -15.14 -2.29 -18.57
C SER A 442 -15.56 -1.10 -19.43
N LYS A 443 -14.59 -0.33 -19.89
CA LYS A 443 -14.76 0.81 -20.81
C LYS A 443 -13.89 0.63 -22.06
N LEU A 444 -14.53 0.51 -23.21
CA LEU A 444 -13.85 0.53 -24.50
C LEU A 444 -13.38 1.95 -24.83
N ILE A 445 -12.08 2.11 -25.09
CA ILE A 445 -11.47 3.40 -25.43
C ILE A 445 -11.45 3.62 -26.94
N ASP A 446 -10.95 2.63 -27.69
CA ASP A 446 -11.02 2.62 -29.15
C ASP A 446 -11.05 1.21 -29.73
N GLU A 447 -11.44 1.10 -31.00
CA GLU A 447 -11.60 -0.16 -31.74
C GLU A 447 -10.41 -0.47 -32.67
N GLU A 448 -9.31 0.30 -32.61
CA GLU A 448 -8.13 0.02 -33.42
C GLU A 448 -7.38 -1.18 -32.81
N PRO A 449 -7.06 -2.26 -33.56
CA PRO A 449 -6.35 -3.39 -32.98
C PRO A 449 -5.01 -3.02 -32.34
N ALA A 450 -4.70 -3.64 -31.22
CA ALA A 450 -3.47 -3.45 -30.45
C ALA A 450 -2.85 -4.82 -30.11
N LEU A 451 -1.52 -4.85 -30.02
CA LEU A 451 -0.71 -6.06 -29.83
C LEU A 451 -0.16 -6.17 -28.42
N ALA A 452 0.29 -5.05 -27.86
CA ALA A 452 0.99 -4.99 -26.58
C ALA A 452 0.77 -3.61 -25.94
N VAL A 453 0.93 -3.54 -24.62
CA VAL A 453 0.81 -2.31 -23.85
C VAL A 453 1.77 -2.32 -22.67
N VAL A 454 2.32 -1.15 -22.35
CA VAL A 454 3.05 -0.85 -21.11
C VAL A 454 2.64 0.53 -20.62
N ALA A 455 2.77 0.77 -19.33
CA ALA A 455 2.45 2.04 -18.68
C ALA A 455 3.47 2.41 -17.62
N GLY A 456 3.70 3.70 -17.40
CA GLY A 456 4.62 4.24 -16.39
C GLY A 456 4.73 5.76 -16.48
N ASP A 457 5.61 6.36 -15.68
CA ASP A 457 5.84 7.82 -15.62
C ASP A 457 7.30 8.14 -16.00
N PRO A 458 7.67 8.04 -17.30
CA PRO A 458 9.06 8.14 -17.74
C PRO A 458 9.60 9.58 -17.73
N ASN A 459 8.73 10.59 -17.79
CA ASN A 459 9.12 12.01 -17.71
C ASN A 459 9.07 12.56 -16.28
N VAL A 460 8.57 11.80 -15.31
CA VAL A 460 8.55 12.09 -13.88
C VAL A 460 7.70 13.33 -13.59
N ASP A 461 6.58 13.47 -14.30
CA ASP A 461 5.62 14.55 -14.09
C ASP A 461 4.48 14.18 -13.12
N GLY A 462 4.47 12.92 -12.67
CA GLY A 462 3.49 12.38 -11.74
C GLY A 462 2.23 11.86 -12.42
N VAL A 463 2.14 11.86 -13.74
CA VAL A 463 1.06 11.30 -14.55
C VAL A 463 1.50 9.96 -15.14
N VAL A 464 0.56 9.02 -15.25
CA VAL A 464 0.82 7.74 -15.90
C VAL A 464 0.65 7.91 -17.40
N ASP A 465 1.66 7.52 -18.15
CA ASP A 465 1.66 7.45 -19.61
C ASP A 465 1.45 6.00 -20.06
N LEU A 466 0.62 5.82 -21.09
CA LEU A 466 0.27 4.53 -21.67
C LEU A 466 0.83 4.43 -23.09
N TYR A 467 1.61 3.38 -23.36
CA TYR A 467 2.21 3.10 -24.66
C TYR A 467 1.57 1.85 -25.27
N VAL A 468 0.82 2.05 -26.35
CA VAL A 468 0.03 0.99 -27.01
C VAL A 468 0.65 0.64 -28.35
N LEU A 469 1.24 -0.55 -28.45
CA LEU A 469 1.81 -1.06 -29.69
C LEU A 469 0.70 -1.61 -30.58
N ARG A 470 0.64 -1.08 -31.80
CA ARG A 470 -0.23 -1.53 -32.88
C ARG A 470 0.63 -2.15 -33.99
N PRO A 471 0.04 -2.86 -34.98
CA PRO A 471 0.82 -3.59 -35.99
C PRO A 471 1.87 -2.80 -36.79
N LYS A 472 1.79 -1.46 -36.82
CA LYS A 472 2.72 -0.59 -37.53
C LYS A 472 3.14 0.66 -36.78
N VAL A 473 2.51 0.94 -35.63
CA VAL A 473 2.70 2.21 -34.92
C VAL A 473 2.67 1.97 -33.42
N LEU A 474 3.33 2.85 -32.68
CA LEU A 474 3.20 2.98 -31.24
C LEU A 474 2.39 4.25 -30.97
N ASP A 475 1.27 4.13 -30.25
CA ASP A 475 0.52 5.28 -29.73
C ASP A 475 0.96 5.56 -28.28
N HIS A 476 1.13 6.84 -27.96
CA HIS A 476 1.37 7.33 -26.60
C HIS A 476 0.13 8.08 -26.13
N PHE A 477 -0.36 7.76 -24.93
CA PHE A 477 -1.49 8.43 -24.29
C PHE A 477 -1.11 8.91 -22.89
N GLU A 478 -1.45 10.14 -22.58
CA GLU A 478 -1.47 10.65 -21.20
C GLU A 478 -2.80 10.22 -20.54
N VAL A 479 -2.73 9.59 -19.36
CA VAL A 479 -3.89 9.09 -18.63
C VAL A 479 -4.42 10.16 -17.67
N GLN A 480 -5.68 10.53 -17.82
CA GLN A 480 -6.37 11.43 -16.89
C GLN A 480 -6.92 10.64 -15.69
N ARG A 481 -7.15 11.33 -14.57
CA ARG A 481 -7.70 10.74 -13.34
C ARG A 481 -9.12 10.17 -13.47
N ASP A 482 -9.85 10.51 -14.52
CA ASP A 482 -11.17 9.92 -14.82
C ASP A 482 -11.07 8.74 -15.79
N LEU A 483 -9.85 8.19 -15.95
CA LEU A 483 -9.49 7.14 -16.90
C LEU A 483 -9.81 7.51 -18.36
N SER A 484 -9.89 8.81 -18.68
CA SER A 484 -9.88 9.25 -20.07
C SER A 484 -8.45 9.32 -20.60
N LEU A 485 -8.27 8.94 -21.87
CA LEU A 485 -6.96 8.92 -22.52
C LEU A 485 -6.83 10.06 -23.52
N ASN A 486 -5.73 10.80 -23.43
CA ASN A 486 -5.37 11.82 -24.42
C ASN A 486 -4.18 11.34 -25.24
N ARG A 487 -4.39 11.04 -26.53
CA ARG A 487 -3.29 10.63 -27.41
C ARG A 487 -2.38 11.82 -27.71
N THR A 488 -1.16 11.76 -27.21
CA THR A 488 -0.12 12.80 -27.34
C THR A 488 0.69 12.61 -28.62
N SER A 489 1.07 11.37 -28.95
CA SER A 489 1.85 11.07 -30.16
C SER A 489 1.54 9.71 -30.79
N ARG A 490 2.06 9.52 -32.01
CA ARG A 490 1.98 8.29 -32.80
C ARG A 490 3.26 8.14 -33.62
N THR A 491 4.01 7.07 -33.38
CA THR A 491 5.32 6.81 -34.00
C THR A 491 5.29 5.57 -34.86
N GLU A 492 5.90 5.58 -36.06
CA GLU A 492 5.99 4.38 -36.91
C GLU A 492 6.91 3.33 -36.28
N MET A 493 6.37 2.12 -36.08
CA MET A 493 7.04 1.03 -35.37
C MET A 493 6.68 -0.34 -35.99
N PRO A 494 7.07 -0.63 -37.25
CA PRO A 494 6.69 -1.88 -37.90
C PRO A 494 7.53 -3.06 -37.42
N GLY A 495 6.89 -4.23 -37.25
CA GLY A 495 7.57 -5.50 -36.99
C GLY A 495 8.01 -5.73 -35.55
N MET A 496 7.53 -4.90 -34.61
CA MET A 496 7.64 -5.15 -33.16
C MET A 496 6.38 -5.87 -32.67
N ASP A 497 6.50 -6.63 -31.59
CA ASP A 497 5.41 -7.37 -30.93
C ASP A 497 5.39 -7.23 -29.39
N SER A 498 6.44 -6.69 -28.78
CA SER A 498 6.61 -6.64 -27.33
C SER A 498 7.25 -5.34 -26.86
N LEU A 499 6.87 -4.93 -25.65
CA LEU A 499 7.29 -3.69 -24.99
C LEU A 499 7.75 -3.95 -23.55
N MET A 500 8.70 -3.15 -23.06
CA MET A 500 9.06 -3.05 -21.64
C MET A 500 9.57 -1.64 -21.32
N LEU A 501 9.18 -1.09 -20.17
CA LEU A 501 9.76 0.14 -19.64
C LEU A 501 10.78 -0.21 -18.57
N ALA A 502 12.05 0.08 -18.77
CA ALA A 502 13.10 -0.22 -17.80
C ALA A 502 14.27 0.75 -17.92
N ASP A 503 14.97 1.00 -16.81
CA ASP A 503 16.28 1.66 -16.88
C ASP A 503 17.31 0.66 -17.44
N LEU A 504 17.68 0.86 -18.70
CA LEU A 504 18.64 0.05 -19.44
C LEU A 504 19.99 0.73 -19.58
N SER A 505 20.08 2.04 -19.38
CA SER A 505 21.32 2.80 -19.53
C SER A 505 22.06 3.04 -18.21
N GLY A 506 21.36 2.88 -17.09
CA GLY A 506 21.82 3.15 -15.74
C GLY A 506 21.80 4.63 -15.38
N ASP A 507 21.21 5.49 -16.22
CA ASP A 507 21.16 6.94 -16.01
C ASP A 507 20.01 7.38 -15.08
N GLY A 508 19.22 6.44 -14.56
CA GLY A 508 18.09 6.70 -13.68
C GLY A 508 16.81 7.04 -14.44
N HIS A 509 16.81 7.12 -15.76
CA HIS A 509 15.60 7.31 -16.55
C HIS A 509 15.11 5.99 -17.14
N LEU A 510 13.78 5.86 -17.26
CA LEU A 510 13.19 4.73 -17.98
C LEU A 510 13.50 4.84 -19.47
N GLU A 511 13.80 3.72 -20.10
CA GLU A 511 13.79 3.55 -21.54
C GLU A 511 12.67 2.61 -21.98
N LEU A 512 12.19 2.82 -23.20
CA LEU A 512 11.30 1.88 -23.87
C LEU A 512 12.11 0.87 -24.68
N LEU A 513 12.03 -0.40 -24.32
CA LEU A 513 12.45 -1.51 -25.16
C LEU A 513 11.29 -1.94 -26.03
N CYS A 514 11.47 -1.89 -27.35
CA CYS A 514 10.58 -2.53 -28.32
C CYS A 514 11.29 -3.72 -28.97
N SER A 515 10.71 -4.90 -28.88
CA SER A 515 11.24 -6.12 -29.52
C SER A 515 10.27 -6.71 -30.53
N GLY A 516 10.83 -7.42 -31.51
CA GLY A 516 10.13 -8.30 -32.42
C GLY A 516 11.01 -9.48 -32.80
N GLU A 517 10.56 -10.28 -33.77
CA GLU A 517 11.17 -11.58 -34.10
C GLU A 517 12.67 -11.52 -34.43
N THR A 518 13.17 -10.44 -35.05
CA THR A 518 14.57 -10.35 -35.55
C THR A 518 15.34 -9.13 -35.05
N THR A 519 14.68 -8.24 -34.32
CA THR A 519 15.26 -6.97 -33.90
C THR A 519 14.73 -6.53 -32.54
N ALA A 520 15.58 -5.87 -31.76
CA ALA A 520 15.19 -5.12 -30.57
C ALA A 520 15.74 -3.69 -30.66
N SER A 521 14.95 -2.69 -30.28
CA SER A 521 15.35 -1.28 -30.28
C SER A 521 15.06 -0.66 -28.91
N VAL A 522 16.00 0.15 -28.42
CA VAL A 522 15.87 0.89 -27.16
C VAL A 522 15.68 2.37 -27.47
N PHE A 523 14.69 2.99 -26.85
CA PHE A 523 14.35 4.41 -27.02
C PHE A 523 14.42 5.13 -25.68
N ALA A 524 15.07 6.29 -25.67
CA ALA A 524 14.96 7.23 -24.56
C ALA A 524 13.72 8.11 -24.74
N PHE A 525 13.15 8.56 -23.63
CA PHE A 525 12.05 9.52 -23.65
C PHE A 525 12.56 10.96 -23.62
N ASN A 526 11.85 11.84 -24.31
CA ASN A 526 12.04 13.28 -24.18
C ASN A 526 11.16 13.85 -23.03
N SER A 527 11.23 15.16 -22.80
CA SER A 527 10.49 15.81 -21.71
C SER A 527 8.96 15.77 -21.85
N ALA A 528 8.44 15.40 -23.02
CA ALA A 528 7.01 15.21 -23.27
C ALA A 528 6.62 13.71 -23.23
N ALA A 529 7.49 12.86 -22.65
CA ALA A 529 7.32 11.41 -22.61
C ALA A 529 7.18 10.74 -24.00
N ASP A 530 7.62 11.43 -25.07
CA ASP A 530 7.64 10.89 -26.42
C ASP A 530 8.99 10.24 -26.74
N ILE A 531 8.97 9.26 -27.65
CA ILE A 531 10.19 8.62 -28.18
C ILE A 531 10.64 9.26 -29.49
N ASP A 532 11.95 9.36 -29.68
CA ASP A 532 12.59 9.82 -30.92
C ASP A 532 13.27 8.65 -31.68
N GLU A 533 14.47 8.86 -32.23
CA GLU A 533 15.27 7.81 -32.86
C GLU A 533 15.80 6.81 -31.81
N PRO A 534 15.94 5.52 -32.17
CA PRO A 534 16.43 4.52 -31.22
C PRO A 534 17.86 4.84 -30.80
N ARG A 535 18.10 4.81 -29.49
CA ARG A 535 19.41 4.91 -28.85
C ARG A 535 20.30 3.73 -29.27
N GLU A 536 19.71 2.55 -29.37
CA GLU A 536 20.39 1.34 -29.85
C GLU A 536 19.43 0.43 -30.62
N ARG A 537 19.97 -0.27 -31.63
CA ARG A 537 19.25 -1.30 -32.38
C ARG A 537 20.09 -2.56 -32.49
N LEU A 538 19.54 -3.65 -31.99
CA LEU A 538 20.11 -4.98 -32.02
C LEU A 538 19.42 -5.82 -33.09
N ASN A 539 20.20 -6.60 -33.84
CA ASN A 539 19.69 -7.51 -34.86
C ASN A 539 20.16 -8.93 -34.55
N PHE A 540 19.27 -9.90 -34.72
CA PHE A 540 19.51 -11.32 -34.49
C PHE A 540 18.73 -12.16 -35.52
N SER A 541 19.03 -13.46 -35.59
CA SER A 541 18.55 -14.34 -36.67
C SER A 541 17.04 -14.60 -36.63
N ALA A 542 16.51 -14.94 -35.46
CA ALA A 542 15.09 -14.98 -35.09
C ALA A 542 15.01 -15.48 -33.64
N GLY A 543 14.17 -14.89 -32.78
CA GLY A 543 13.98 -15.41 -31.42
C GLY A 543 13.12 -14.54 -30.53
N THR A 544 12.80 -15.09 -29.37
CA THR A 544 12.07 -14.41 -28.29
C THR A 544 13.06 -13.66 -27.41
N VAL A 545 12.77 -12.40 -27.12
CA VAL A 545 13.64 -11.47 -26.41
C VAL A 545 13.10 -11.21 -25.01
N ARG A 546 13.97 -11.19 -24.01
CA ARG A 546 13.64 -10.68 -22.66
C ARG A 546 14.88 -10.09 -21.98
N PRO A 547 14.78 -8.90 -21.37
CA PRO A 547 15.80 -8.41 -20.44
C PRO A 547 15.92 -9.31 -19.21
N VAL A 548 17.15 -9.62 -18.79
CA VAL A 548 17.43 -10.43 -17.59
C VAL A 548 18.63 -9.86 -16.84
N THR A 549 18.49 -9.71 -15.53
CA THR A 549 19.54 -9.19 -14.64
C THR A 549 20.32 -10.35 -14.02
N LEU A 550 21.32 -10.85 -14.75
CA LEU A 550 22.20 -11.94 -14.28
C LEU A 550 23.33 -11.45 -13.36
N ASP A 551 23.68 -10.17 -13.48
CA ASP A 551 24.64 -9.47 -12.64
C ASP A 551 23.95 -8.21 -12.08
N PRO A 552 23.59 -8.22 -10.78
CA PRO A 552 22.87 -7.11 -10.14
C PRO A 552 23.57 -5.74 -10.22
N GLU A 553 24.89 -5.70 -10.30
CA GLU A 553 25.66 -4.44 -10.39
C GLU A 553 25.75 -3.92 -11.83
N ALA A 554 25.80 -4.83 -12.82
CA ALA A 554 25.84 -4.47 -14.23
C ALA A 554 24.43 -4.21 -14.83
N GLY A 555 23.38 -4.64 -14.15
CA GLY A 555 21.98 -4.45 -14.56
C GLY A 555 21.54 -5.41 -15.68
N PRO A 556 20.42 -5.11 -16.35
CA PRO A 556 19.79 -6.04 -17.29
C PRO A 556 20.60 -6.21 -18.57
N GLY A 557 20.92 -7.44 -18.95
CA GLY A 557 21.31 -7.79 -20.32
C GLY A 557 20.11 -8.27 -21.13
N LEU A 558 20.29 -8.51 -22.43
CA LEU A 558 19.21 -9.00 -23.30
C LEU A 558 19.42 -10.47 -23.65
N LEU A 559 18.48 -11.33 -23.24
CA LEU A 559 18.45 -12.74 -23.62
C LEU A 559 17.57 -12.93 -24.86
N VAL A 560 18.11 -13.60 -25.86
CA VAL A 560 17.41 -13.98 -27.10
C VAL A 560 17.46 -15.49 -27.25
N VAL A 561 16.31 -16.13 -27.38
CA VAL A 561 16.22 -17.59 -27.56
C VAL A 561 15.52 -17.90 -28.88
N GLY A 562 16.22 -18.63 -29.75
CA GLY A 562 15.71 -19.08 -31.04
C GLY A 562 16.22 -20.46 -31.41
N ALA A 563 16.08 -20.86 -32.66
CA ALA A 563 16.45 -22.20 -33.14
C ALA A 563 17.96 -22.53 -32.99
N GLU A 564 18.81 -21.50 -32.95
CA GLU A 564 20.26 -21.65 -32.74
C GLU A 564 20.62 -21.78 -31.24
N GLY A 565 19.63 -21.70 -30.35
CA GLY A 565 19.78 -21.75 -28.90
C GLY A 565 19.81 -20.38 -28.22
N PRO A 566 19.95 -20.37 -26.88
CA PRO A 566 19.95 -19.14 -26.09
C PRO A 566 21.24 -18.34 -26.32
N THR A 567 21.08 -17.06 -26.66
CA THR A 567 22.14 -16.08 -26.89
C THR A 567 21.92 -14.88 -25.98
N PHE A 568 22.96 -14.45 -25.28
CA PHE A 568 22.91 -13.33 -24.36
C PHE A 568 23.71 -12.15 -24.90
N PHE A 569 23.12 -10.96 -24.87
CA PHE A 569 23.78 -9.68 -25.08
C PHE A 569 24.09 -9.09 -23.70
N PRO A 570 25.34 -9.21 -23.22
CA PRO A 570 25.70 -8.72 -21.89
C PRO A 570 25.56 -7.19 -21.80
N PRO A 571 25.46 -6.63 -20.59
CA PRO A 571 25.61 -5.18 -20.39
C PRO A 571 26.89 -4.66 -21.06
N GLY A 572 26.76 -3.56 -21.80
CA GLY A 572 27.85 -2.90 -22.53
C GLY A 572 28.54 -1.81 -21.72
N GLU A 573 29.67 -1.32 -22.22
CA GLU A 573 30.49 -0.29 -21.56
C GLU A 573 29.83 1.11 -21.55
N GLY A 574 28.77 1.33 -22.34
CA GLY A 574 28.07 2.61 -22.45
C GLY A 574 27.05 2.89 -21.34
N ARG A 575 27.16 2.21 -20.19
CA ARG A 575 26.16 2.21 -19.11
C ARG A 575 26.78 2.56 -17.76
N PHE A 576 25.96 3.12 -16.89
CA PHE A 576 26.30 3.23 -15.47
C PHE A 576 25.98 1.93 -14.72
N SER A 577 26.51 1.79 -13.50
CA SER A 577 26.19 0.68 -12.59
C SER A 577 24.75 0.76 -12.08
N PHE A 578 24.24 -0.33 -11.50
CA PHE A 578 22.88 -0.45 -11.00
C PHE A 578 22.86 -0.90 -9.54
N ALA A 579 21.83 -0.47 -8.80
CA ALA A 579 21.33 -1.15 -7.62
C ALA A 579 20.10 -1.97 -8.03
N SER A 580 20.15 -3.28 -7.84
CA SER A 580 19.02 -4.18 -8.10
C SER A 580 18.25 -4.42 -6.81
N VAL A 581 16.95 -4.14 -6.80
CA VAL A 581 16.08 -4.21 -5.63
C VAL A 581 15.05 -5.32 -5.80
N ARG A 582 14.96 -6.21 -4.81
CA ARG A 582 13.81 -7.09 -4.62
C ARG A 582 12.98 -6.57 -3.44
N LEU A 583 11.69 -6.41 -3.67
CA LEU A 583 10.73 -6.12 -2.61
C LEU A 583 10.14 -7.42 -2.09
N THR A 584 9.84 -7.45 -0.80
CA THR A 584 9.09 -8.55 -0.16
C THR A 584 8.04 -7.95 0.75
N GLY A 585 6.78 -8.31 0.54
CA GLY A 585 5.73 -7.99 1.51
C GLY A 585 5.94 -8.74 2.82
N GLU A 586 5.15 -8.41 3.84
CA GLU A 586 5.23 -9.06 5.15
C GLU A 586 3.85 -9.53 5.64
N VAL A 587 3.86 -10.68 6.32
CA VAL A 587 2.76 -11.14 7.17
C VAL A 587 3.31 -11.18 8.59
N ASP A 588 3.09 -10.08 9.33
CA ASP A 588 3.44 -10.00 10.75
C ASP A 588 2.17 -9.76 11.59
N PRO A 589 1.69 -10.79 12.31
CA PRO A 589 0.59 -10.65 13.27
C PRO A 589 0.82 -9.58 14.34
N GLY A 590 2.06 -9.44 14.83
CA GLY A 590 2.41 -8.46 15.86
C GLY A 590 2.22 -7.01 15.43
N ASP A 591 2.50 -6.73 14.15
CA ASP A 591 2.38 -5.41 13.53
C ASP A 591 1.10 -5.28 12.68
N SER A 592 0.24 -6.30 12.70
CA SER A 592 -1.00 -6.39 11.92
C SER A 592 -0.82 -6.21 10.41
N MET A 593 0.30 -6.71 9.87
CA MET A 593 0.63 -6.62 8.46
C MET A 593 0.17 -7.88 7.72
N ARG A 594 -0.50 -7.70 6.56
CA ARG A 594 -0.79 -8.77 5.60
C ARG A 594 -0.83 -8.18 4.19
N SER A 595 0.34 -8.14 3.55
CA SER A 595 0.51 -7.80 2.14
C SER A 595 0.81 -9.06 1.30
N ASN A 596 0.75 -8.96 -0.02
CA ASN A 596 1.25 -10.06 -0.87
C ASN A 596 2.77 -10.25 -0.72
N ALA A 597 3.19 -11.51 -0.53
CA ALA A 597 4.57 -11.85 -0.14
C ALA A 597 5.64 -11.36 -1.13
N GLU A 598 5.29 -11.26 -2.41
CA GLU A 598 6.21 -10.80 -3.45
C GLU A 598 6.26 -9.27 -3.58
N GLY A 599 5.45 -8.50 -2.86
CA GLY A 599 5.42 -7.02 -2.93
C GLY A 599 4.97 -6.46 -4.28
N LEU A 600 4.21 -7.24 -5.07
CA LEU A 600 3.71 -6.84 -6.38
C LEU A 600 2.65 -5.72 -6.24
N GLY A 601 2.71 -4.74 -7.14
CA GLY A 601 1.86 -3.55 -7.11
C GLY A 601 2.49 -2.36 -6.38
N THR A 602 3.73 -2.49 -5.92
CA THR A 602 4.42 -1.43 -5.19
C THR A 602 4.97 -0.36 -6.12
N ARG A 603 4.77 0.91 -5.76
CA ARG A 603 5.34 2.07 -6.46
C ARG A 603 6.56 2.59 -5.74
N LEU A 604 7.62 2.91 -6.50
CA LEU A 604 8.87 3.45 -5.97
C LEU A 604 9.16 4.83 -6.57
N ARG A 605 9.55 5.76 -5.72
CA ARG A 605 10.13 7.05 -6.08
C ARG A 605 11.60 7.04 -5.66
N VAL A 606 12.48 6.98 -6.65
CA VAL A 606 13.92 6.89 -6.44
C VAL A 606 14.52 8.28 -6.50
N ARG A 607 15.31 8.64 -5.48
CA ARG A 607 16.07 9.87 -5.47
C ARG A 607 17.56 9.58 -5.65
N GLN A 608 18.15 10.15 -6.69
CA GLN A 608 19.54 9.89 -7.03
C GLN A 608 20.22 11.07 -7.70
N ASN A 609 21.33 11.54 -7.13
CA ASN A 609 22.21 12.55 -7.74
C ASN A 609 21.47 13.82 -8.24
N GLY A 610 20.43 14.22 -7.52
CA GLY A 610 19.57 15.36 -7.88
C GLY A 610 18.31 15.01 -8.65
N MET A 611 18.21 13.80 -9.18
CA MET A 611 17.17 13.35 -10.10
C MET A 611 16.15 12.45 -9.39
N TRP A 612 14.95 12.45 -9.94
CA TRP A 612 13.87 11.57 -9.51
C TRP A 612 13.58 10.57 -10.62
N SER A 613 13.20 9.36 -10.21
CA SER A 613 12.66 8.32 -11.09
C SER A 613 11.42 7.74 -10.41
N VAL A 614 10.42 7.40 -11.20
CA VAL A 614 9.22 6.70 -10.73
C VAL A 614 9.20 5.33 -11.38
N LEU A 615 9.13 4.30 -10.55
CA LEU A 615 9.18 2.90 -10.96
C LEU A 615 8.01 2.14 -10.33
N GLU A 616 7.64 1.03 -10.95
CA GLU A 616 6.69 0.07 -10.40
C GLU A 616 7.32 -1.31 -10.29
N TYR A 617 6.84 -2.09 -9.32
CA TYR A 617 7.25 -3.46 -9.09
C TYR A 617 6.06 -4.42 -9.25
N PRO A 618 6.12 -5.43 -10.13
CA PRO A 618 7.23 -5.71 -11.03
C PRO A 618 7.29 -4.67 -12.17
N VAL A 619 8.37 -4.73 -12.95
CA VAL A 619 8.57 -3.82 -14.08
C VAL A 619 7.47 -3.97 -15.13
N SER A 620 6.94 -2.83 -15.60
CA SER A 620 5.92 -2.77 -16.65
C SER A 620 6.40 -3.39 -17.96
N SER A 621 5.80 -4.53 -18.35
CA SER A 621 6.17 -5.28 -19.55
C SER A 621 4.97 -5.96 -20.20
N SER A 622 5.04 -6.16 -21.51
CA SER A 622 4.01 -6.86 -22.28
C SER A 622 4.38 -8.32 -22.58
N PHE A 623 5.37 -8.88 -21.88
CA PHE A 623 5.80 -10.26 -22.13
C PHE A 623 4.73 -11.26 -21.66
N ALA A 624 4.65 -12.39 -22.35
CA ALA A 624 3.62 -13.39 -22.10
C ALA A 624 3.70 -14.03 -20.71
N GLY A 625 4.90 -14.19 -20.15
CA GLY A 625 5.10 -14.73 -18.79
C GLY A 625 5.67 -13.68 -17.84
N ALA A 626 5.47 -13.88 -16.54
CA ALA A 626 5.94 -12.99 -15.49
C ALA A 626 6.90 -13.73 -14.54
N GLY A 627 8.10 -13.18 -14.36
CA GLY A 627 9.12 -13.69 -13.45
C GLY A 627 9.20 -12.87 -12.17
N LEU A 628 10.20 -13.18 -11.35
CA LEU A 628 10.56 -12.43 -10.14
C LEU A 628 11.98 -11.88 -10.27
N GLU A 629 12.25 -11.22 -11.39
CA GLU A 629 13.50 -10.48 -11.57
C GLU A 629 13.54 -9.23 -10.67
N PRO A 630 14.71 -8.89 -10.10
CA PRO A 630 14.85 -7.67 -9.31
C PRO A 630 14.75 -6.42 -10.19
N LEU A 631 14.19 -5.36 -9.65
CA LEU A 631 14.12 -4.04 -10.27
C LEU A 631 15.53 -3.45 -10.36
N SER A 632 16.03 -3.24 -11.57
CA SER A 632 17.34 -2.62 -11.78
C SER A 632 17.20 -1.10 -11.82
N ILE A 633 17.83 -0.41 -10.87
CA ILE A 633 17.78 1.03 -10.72
C ILE A 633 19.18 1.57 -11.01
N GLY A 634 19.33 2.39 -12.07
CA GLY A 634 20.60 2.98 -12.45
C GLY A 634 21.21 3.81 -11.34
N LEU A 635 22.54 3.98 -11.37
CA LEU A 635 23.28 4.80 -10.42
C LEU A 635 23.62 6.22 -10.92
N ALA A 636 23.44 6.50 -12.21
CA ALA A 636 23.74 7.79 -12.85
C ALA A 636 25.12 8.36 -12.45
N GLY A 637 26.13 7.47 -12.34
CA GLY A 637 27.50 7.79 -11.94
C GLY A 637 27.72 7.96 -10.43
N ALA A 638 26.67 7.93 -9.61
CA ALA A 638 26.77 7.99 -8.16
C ALA A 638 27.26 6.68 -7.55
N ALA A 639 27.79 6.75 -6.33
CA ALA A 639 28.21 5.56 -5.57
C ALA A 639 27.03 4.74 -5.02
N ALA A 640 25.88 5.38 -4.84
CA ALA A 640 24.64 4.80 -4.31
C ALA A 640 23.44 5.69 -4.67
N ILE A 641 22.24 5.10 -4.65
CA ILE A 641 20.97 5.83 -4.60
C ILE A 641 20.92 6.64 -3.29
N ASP A 642 20.44 7.88 -3.30
CA ASP A 642 20.37 8.70 -2.08
C ASP A 642 19.35 8.09 -1.10
N PHE A 643 18.13 7.87 -1.59
CA PHE A 643 17.10 7.08 -0.95
C PHE A 643 16.03 6.64 -1.95
N ILE A 644 15.26 5.62 -1.59
CA ILE A 644 14.02 5.27 -2.25
C ILE A 644 12.85 5.56 -1.31
N ALA A 645 11.75 6.05 -1.86
CA ALA A 645 10.46 6.11 -1.20
C ALA A 645 9.54 5.06 -1.84
N ILE A 646 8.88 4.29 -1.00
CA ILE A 646 8.12 3.10 -1.36
C ILE A 646 6.70 3.31 -0.87
N ASP A 647 5.76 3.23 -1.80
CA ASP A 647 4.32 3.22 -1.55
C ASP A 647 3.85 1.78 -1.84
N TRP A 648 3.72 0.96 -0.79
CA TRP A 648 3.31 -0.44 -0.86
C TRP A 648 1.86 -0.58 -1.35
N SER A 649 1.52 -1.74 -1.90
CA SER A 649 0.20 -2.00 -2.49
C SER A 649 -0.97 -1.91 -1.51
N ASP A 650 -0.72 -2.10 -0.22
CA ASP A 650 -1.70 -1.98 0.86
C ASP A 650 -1.77 -0.56 1.46
N GLY A 651 -0.90 0.35 1.00
CA GLY A 651 -0.86 1.75 1.40
C GLY A 651 0.16 2.10 2.46
N VAL A 652 0.99 1.16 2.92
CA VAL A 652 2.14 1.46 3.79
C VAL A 652 3.14 2.34 3.06
N TYR A 653 3.60 3.40 3.75
CA TYR A 653 4.65 4.28 3.24
C TYR A 653 5.97 4.02 3.97
N GLN A 654 7.04 3.90 3.19
CA GLN A 654 8.37 3.56 3.68
C GLN A 654 9.45 4.29 2.88
N THR A 655 10.56 4.64 3.53
CA THR A 655 11.77 5.10 2.82
C THR A 655 13.00 4.31 3.26
N GLU A 656 13.89 4.05 2.31
CA GLU A 656 15.13 3.28 2.53
C GLU A 656 16.34 4.02 1.94
N PRO A 657 17.48 4.14 2.66
CA PRO A 657 18.61 4.96 2.26
C PRO A 657 19.72 4.18 1.54
N GLN A 658 20.51 4.92 0.75
CA GLN A 658 21.90 4.58 0.41
C GLN A 658 22.11 3.17 -0.13
N LEU A 659 21.39 2.84 -1.21
CA LEU A 659 21.56 1.58 -1.92
C LEU A 659 22.74 1.69 -2.91
N ALA A 660 23.87 1.11 -2.52
CA ALA A 660 25.06 1.03 -3.38
C ALA A 660 24.84 0.08 -4.57
N ALA A 661 25.80 0.02 -5.49
CA ALA A 661 25.72 -0.93 -6.60
C ALA A 661 25.62 -2.39 -6.12
N GLY A 662 24.81 -3.21 -6.78
CA GLY A 662 24.58 -4.62 -6.42
C GLY A 662 23.14 -4.92 -5.96
N PHE A 663 22.95 -6.08 -5.33
CA PHE A 663 21.62 -6.59 -4.94
C PHE A 663 21.21 -6.14 -3.53
N HIS A 664 19.96 -5.72 -3.38
CA HIS A 664 19.32 -5.34 -2.13
C HIS A 664 17.94 -5.98 -2.02
N GLU A 665 17.63 -6.49 -0.83
CA GLU A 665 16.28 -6.94 -0.47
C GLU A 665 15.69 -5.94 0.52
N ILE A 666 14.46 -5.54 0.28
CA ILE A 666 13.75 -4.57 1.10
C ILE A 666 12.39 -5.17 1.46
N SER A 667 12.24 -5.47 2.73
CA SER A 667 10.98 -5.91 3.30
C SER A 667 10.12 -4.72 3.69
N GLU A 668 8.81 -4.90 3.56
CA GLU A 668 7.84 -3.98 4.10
C GLU A 668 8.07 -3.74 5.59
N THR A 669 7.75 -2.55 6.09
CA THR A 669 7.82 -2.27 7.51
C THR A 669 6.81 -1.20 7.87
N GLN A 670 5.77 -1.58 8.61
CA GLN A 670 4.80 -0.64 9.16
C GLN A 670 5.40 0.12 10.34
N ARG A 671 5.68 1.42 10.13
CA ARG A 671 6.24 2.31 11.17
C ARG A 671 5.20 3.19 11.85
N GLN A 672 3.93 3.05 11.48
CA GLN A 672 2.78 3.74 12.06
C GLN A 672 1.80 2.72 12.67
N MET A 673 2.09 2.24 13.88
CA MET A 673 1.27 1.20 14.54
C MET A 673 0.14 1.81 15.39
N SER A 674 -1.10 1.31 15.18
CA SER A 674 -2.39 1.56 15.87
C SER A 674 -3.37 2.52 15.16
N SER A 675 -4.64 2.51 15.56
CA SER A 675 -5.69 3.28 14.88
C SER A 675 -6.61 4.00 15.88
N CYS A 676 -6.97 3.37 17.00
CA CYS A 676 -7.96 3.88 17.96
C CYS A 676 -7.53 5.16 18.73
N PRO A 677 -8.50 6.02 19.12
CA PRO A 677 -8.28 7.10 20.07
C PRO A 677 -7.76 6.61 21.43
N VAL A 678 -6.90 7.38 22.07
CA VAL A 678 -6.30 7.04 23.37
C VAL A 678 -6.65 8.07 24.45
N VAL A 679 -6.84 7.59 25.68
CA VAL A 679 -7.14 8.44 26.84
C VAL A 679 -5.95 8.54 27.78
N PHE A 680 -5.65 9.78 28.18
CA PHE A 680 -4.69 10.12 29.21
C PHE A 680 -5.39 10.77 30.40
N VAL A 681 -4.92 10.45 31.62
CA VAL A 681 -5.47 10.99 32.86
C VAL A 681 -4.36 11.65 33.68
N HIS A 682 -4.60 12.85 34.20
CA HIS A 682 -3.63 13.56 35.01
C HIS A 682 -3.61 13.03 36.45
N ASP A 683 -2.46 12.50 36.90
CA ASP A 683 -2.29 11.89 38.23
C ASP A 683 -2.04 12.92 39.36
N GLY A 684 -2.01 14.21 39.01
CA GLY A 684 -1.71 15.33 39.91
C GLY A 684 -0.32 15.92 39.69
N LYS A 685 0.56 15.20 39.00
CA LYS A 685 1.87 15.64 38.56
C LYS A 685 1.95 15.74 37.04
N ASP A 686 1.65 14.65 36.33
CA ASP A 686 1.79 14.50 34.88
C ASP A 686 0.56 13.76 34.28
N TYR A 687 0.42 13.77 32.95
CA TYR A 687 -0.56 12.92 32.25
C TYR A 687 0.01 11.50 32.09
N GLN A 688 -0.79 10.49 32.45
CA GLN A 688 -0.46 9.08 32.27
C GLN A 688 -1.33 8.50 31.16
N PHE A 689 -0.73 7.69 30.27
CA PHE A 689 -1.49 6.85 29.33
C PHE A 689 -2.32 5.85 30.13
N VAL A 690 -3.58 5.64 29.71
CA VAL A 690 -4.49 4.71 30.36
C VAL A 690 -4.87 3.56 29.45
N SER A 691 -5.50 3.83 28.30
CA SER A 691 -5.84 2.84 27.28
C SER A 691 -6.23 3.54 25.99
N ASP A 692 -6.42 2.78 24.92
CA ASP A 692 -7.31 3.12 23.83
C ASP A 692 -8.80 3.12 24.26
N VAL A 693 -9.66 3.81 23.52
CA VAL A 693 -11.12 3.88 23.68
C VAL A 693 -11.77 4.06 22.31
N LEU A 694 -13.08 3.86 22.22
CA LEU A 694 -13.90 3.97 21.01
C LEU A 694 -13.63 2.90 19.94
N GLY A 695 -12.88 1.84 20.28
CA GLY A 695 -12.62 0.70 19.39
C GLY A 695 -13.88 -0.09 19.02
N VAL A 696 -14.99 0.08 19.76
CA VAL A 696 -16.30 -0.50 19.42
C VAL A 696 -17.08 0.31 18.37
N GLY A 697 -16.62 1.53 18.08
CA GLY A 697 -17.32 2.53 17.27
C GLY A 697 -16.81 2.69 15.84
N GLY A 698 -15.92 1.81 15.37
CA GLY A 698 -15.34 1.88 14.02
C GLY A 698 -16.41 1.89 12.92
N VAL A 699 -16.43 2.94 12.10
CA VAL A 699 -17.37 3.12 10.98
C VAL A 699 -16.71 2.70 9.68
N GLY A 700 -17.45 2.02 8.79
CA GLY A 700 -16.96 1.66 7.45
C GLY A 700 -16.04 0.44 7.45
N TYR A 701 -15.91 -0.25 8.58
CA TYR A 701 -15.14 -1.48 8.70
C TYR A 701 -15.74 -2.58 7.79
N PHE A 702 -15.03 -2.95 6.73
CA PHE A 702 -15.54 -3.81 5.65
C PHE A 702 -15.41 -5.28 6.03
N LEU A 703 -16.49 -6.05 5.90
CA LEU A 703 -16.54 -7.45 6.31
C LEU A 703 -16.64 -8.41 5.12
N ALA A 704 -17.40 -8.03 4.10
CA ALA A 704 -17.67 -8.80 2.88
C ALA A 704 -18.27 -7.85 1.82
N PRO A 705 -18.36 -8.24 0.53
CA PRO A 705 -18.96 -7.39 -0.49
C PRO A 705 -20.34 -6.85 -0.08
N GLY A 706 -20.46 -5.52 -0.02
CA GLY A 706 -21.69 -4.82 0.38
C GLY A 706 -22.06 -4.92 1.86
N VAL A 707 -21.17 -5.42 2.73
CA VAL A 707 -21.42 -5.58 4.18
C VAL A 707 -20.31 -4.91 4.98
N THR A 708 -20.70 -3.97 5.84
CA THR A 708 -19.82 -3.34 6.84
C THR A 708 -20.26 -3.71 8.25
N ALA A 709 -19.33 -3.68 9.20
CA ALA A 709 -19.65 -3.87 10.61
C ALA A 709 -20.57 -2.75 11.10
N THR A 710 -21.50 -3.11 11.99
CA THR A 710 -22.37 -2.11 12.61
C THR A 710 -21.62 -1.46 13.77
N PRO A 711 -21.29 -0.16 13.70
CA PRO A 711 -20.59 0.53 14.79
C PRO A 711 -21.49 0.65 16.02
N ARG A 712 -20.89 0.56 17.21
CA ARG A 712 -21.55 0.98 18.44
C ARG A 712 -21.12 2.42 18.78
N PRO A 713 -22.04 3.41 18.77
CA PRO A 713 -21.69 4.81 18.91
C PRO A 713 -21.36 5.24 20.36
N ASP A 714 -21.49 4.34 21.34
CA ASP A 714 -21.25 4.61 22.75
C ASP A 714 -20.31 3.58 23.38
N GLU A 715 -19.38 4.05 24.22
CA GLU A 715 -18.47 3.20 24.99
C GLU A 715 -18.31 3.76 26.40
N GLY A 716 -18.48 2.90 27.41
CA GLY A 716 -18.16 3.24 28.79
C GLY A 716 -16.76 2.76 29.16
N PHE A 717 -15.87 3.65 29.58
CA PHE A 717 -14.52 3.25 30.01
C PHE A 717 -14.33 3.46 31.51
N LEU A 718 -14.03 2.38 32.25
CA LEU A 718 -13.74 2.45 33.68
C LEU A 718 -12.26 2.78 33.90
N LEU A 719 -11.98 3.90 34.56
CA LEU A 719 -10.60 4.26 34.89
C LEU A 719 -9.97 3.22 35.84
N PRO A 720 -8.73 2.76 35.57
CA PRO A 720 -8.07 1.73 36.38
C PRO A 720 -7.65 2.24 37.77
N TRP A 721 -7.69 3.55 37.99
CA TRP A 721 -7.36 4.19 39.26
C TRP A 721 -8.17 5.47 39.48
N ASN A 722 -8.31 5.84 40.75
CA ASN A 722 -9.04 7.05 41.15
C ASN A 722 -8.19 8.31 40.97
N PRO A 723 -8.69 9.34 40.26
CA PRO A 723 -8.01 10.63 40.17
C PRO A 723 -7.81 11.30 41.55
N PRO A 724 -6.84 12.22 41.68
CA PRO A 724 -6.57 12.91 42.94
C PRO A 724 -7.80 13.63 43.53
N VAL A 725 -8.07 13.40 44.80
CA VAL A 725 -9.21 14.00 45.51
C VAL A 725 -9.02 15.51 45.68
N GLY A 726 -10.05 16.28 45.34
CA GLY A 726 -10.12 17.73 45.60
C GLY A 726 -9.56 18.64 44.49
N ALA A 727 -9.00 18.06 43.42
CA ALA A 727 -8.67 18.75 42.18
C ALA A 727 -9.70 18.41 41.08
N PRO A 728 -9.90 19.29 40.07
CA PRO A 728 -10.66 18.88 38.89
C PRO A 728 -9.96 17.70 38.21
N VAL A 729 -10.72 16.66 37.87
CA VAL A 729 -10.24 15.56 37.04
C VAL A 729 -9.89 16.14 35.67
N ARG A 730 -8.67 15.90 35.20
CA ARG A 730 -8.21 16.32 33.87
C ARG A 730 -7.96 15.09 33.02
N LEU A 731 -8.67 15.04 31.91
CA LEU A 731 -8.62 13.97 30.91
C LEU A 731 -8.15 14.59 29.61
N LYS A 732 -7.39 13.84 28.82
CA LYS A 732 -7.05 14.19 27.44
C LYS A 732 -7.35 12.98 26.57
N LEU A 733 -8.26 13.16 25.61
CA LEU A 733 -8.43 12.22 24.50
C LEU A 733 -7.51 12.68 23.38
N ALA A 734 -6.79 11.75 22.76
CA ALA A 734 -5.91 12.03 21.64
C ALA A 734 -6.12 11.01 20.53
N GLU A 735 -5.99 11.44 19.29
CA GLU A 735 -5.94 10.60 18.10
C GLU A 735 -4.51 10.68 17.55
N PRO A 736 -3.61 9.79 17.98
CA PRO A 736 -2.23 9.86 17.52
C PRO A 736 -2.07 9.35 16.07
N MET A 737 -3.12 8.84 15.41
CA MET A 737 -3.04 7.84 14.33
C MET A 737 -3.95 8.17 13.13
N GLU A 738 -3.98 7.31 12.09
CA GLU A 738 -4.68 7.49 10.79
C GLU A 738 -6.19 7.78 10.87
N GLU A 739 -6.85 7.46 11.98
CA GLU A 739 -8.29 7.67 12.15
C GLU A 739 -8.69 9.13 12.41
N SER A 740 -9.96 9.43 12.12
CA SER A 740 -10.63 10.64 12.59
C SER A 740 -11.71 10.25 13.61
N CYS A 741 -11.59 10.73 14.86
CA CYS A 741 -12.63 10.50 15.85
C CYS A 741 -13.76 11.52 15.69
N TRP A 742 -14.99 11.03 15.62
CA TRP A 742 -16.17 11.85 15.81
C TRP A 742 -16.71 11.64 17.21
N LEU A 743 -16.62 12.67 18.03
CA LEU A 743 -17.08 12.64 19.41
C LEU A 743 -18.21 13.66 19.61
N ASP A 744 -19.43 13.15 19.74
CA ASP A 744 -20.62 13.99 19.99
C ASP A 744 -20.68 14.47 21.46
N ALA A 745 -20.35 13.58 22.40
CA ALA A 745 -20.40 13.87 23.82
C ALA A 745 -19.40 12.99 24.60
N ALA A 746 -18.83 13.57 25.66
CA ALA A 746 -18.09 12.83 26.69
C ALA A 746 -18.62 13.22 28.07
N GLY A 747 -18.74 12.22 28.95
CA GLY A 747 -19.20 12.38 30.32
C GLY A 747 -18.27 11.69 31.30
N LEU A 748 -18.25 12.17 32.55
CA LEU A 748 -17.55 11.51 33.65
C LEU A 748 -18.56 11.22 34.76
N GLU A 749 -18.71 9.95 35.10
CA GLU A 749 -19.51 9.50 36.23
C GLU A 749 -18.61 9.08 37.40
N VAL A 750 -18.96 9.51 38.61
CA VAL A 750 -18.18 9.23 39.83
C VAL A 750 -19.08 8.56 40.85
N TRP A 751 -18.69 7.35 41.26
CA TRP A 751 -19.42 6.54 42.24
C TRP A 751 -18.74 6.59 43.60
N SER A 752 -19.47 7.04 44.62
CA SER A 752 -19.03 6.98 46.02
C SER A 752 -19.54 5.69 46.64
N MET A 753 -18.64 4.72 46.85
CA MET A 753 -19.00 3.38 47.31
C MET A 753 -18.43 3.09 48.71
N PRO A 754 -19.23 2.51 49.63
CA PRO A 754 -18.70 2.04 50.90
C PRO A 754 -17.96 0.71 50.72
N GLU A 755 -16.87 0.50 51.46
CA GLU A 755 -16.24 -0.82 51.54
C GLU A 755 -17.25 -1.91 51.98
N PRO A 756 -17.19 -3.15 51.45
CA PRO A 756 -16.23 -3.67 50.47
C PRO A 756 -16.82 -3.72 49.04
N TRP A 757 -17.66 -2.74 48.65
CA TRP A 757 -18.21 -2.71 47.30
C TRP A 757 -17.16 -2.31 46.27
N ASP A 758 -17.22 -2.95 45.12
CA ASP A 758 -16.41 -2.67 43.95
C ASP A 758 -17.29 -2.65 42.68
N LEU A 759 -16.71 -2.25 41.55
CA LEU A 759 -17.41 -1.93 40.31
C LEU A 759 -16.68 -2.46 39.07
N VAL A 760 -17.43 -3.05 38.14
CA VAL A 760 -17.05 -3.22 36.72
C VAL A 760 -18.15 -2.65 35.82
N LEU A 761 -17.87 -2.42 34.54
CA LEU A 761 -18.89 -2.01 33.57
C LEU A 761 -19.35 -3.23 32.75
N ASP A 762 -20.65 -3.32 32.47
CA ASP A 762 -21.18 -4.21 31.42
C ASP A 762 -20.77 -3.68 30.04
N GLU A 763 -19.48 -3.86 29.75
CA GLU A 763 -18.81 -3.34 28.58
C GLU A 763 -17.94 -4.41 27.93
N ARG A 764 -17.94 -4.45 26.59
CA ARG A 764 -17.19 -5.34 25.69
C ARG A 764 -17.49 -4.97 24.23
N LEU A 765 -16.72 -5.51 23.28
CA LEU A 765 -17.18 -5.55 21.89
C LEU A 765 -18.29 -6.59 21.77
N GLY A 766 -19.54 -6.14 21.65
CA GLY A 766 -20.69 -7.03 21.50
C GLY A 766 -20.84 -7.52 20.06
N ILE A 767 -20.91 -8.85 19.88
CA ILE A 767 -21.16 -9.48 18.58
C ILE A 767 -22.61 -9.93 18.48
N SER A 768 -23.01 -10.91 19.30
CA SER A 768 -24.40 -11.33 19.46
C SER A 768 -25.02 -10.78 20.74
N GLY A 769 -26.35 -10.93 20.85
CA GLY A 769 -27.09 -10.51 22.04
C GLY A 769 -26.69 -11.28 23.31
N PRO A 770 -26.91 -10.68 24.49
CA PRO A 770 -27.48 -9.35 24.72
C PRO A 770 -26.45 -8.24 24.50
N ALA A 771 -26.86 -7.08 23.99
CA ALA A 771 -25.93 -5.96 23.80
C ALA A 771 -25.35 -5.47 25.15
N PRO A 772 -24.06 -5.08 25.20
CA PRO A 772 -23.48 -4.39 26.36
C PRO A 772 -24.28 -3.12 26.69
N THR A 773 -24.57 -2.90 27.97
CA THR A 773 -25.38 -1.76 28.41
C THR A 773 -24.54 -0.55 28.84
N GLY A 774 -23.23 -0.71 29.00
CA GLY A 774 -22.33 0.29 29.58
C GLY A 774 -22.63 0.61 31.06
N GLN A 775 -23.58 -0.10 31.68
CA GLN A 775 -24.02 0.18 33.03
C GLN A 775 -23.07 -0.40 34.09
N PRO A 776 -22.95 0.26 35.25
CA PRO A 776 -22.15 -0.24 36.35
C PRO A 776 -22.73 -1.52 36.98
N ILE A 777 -21.89 -2.54 37.15
CA ILE A 777 -22.15 -3.77 37.91
C ILE A 777 -21.41 -3.68 39.24
N PHE A 778 -22.17 -3.54 40.33
CA PHE A 778 -21.61 -3.46 41.68
C PHE A 778 -21.53 -4.85 42.34
N PHE A 779 -20.39 -5.18 42.94
CA PHE A 779 -20.17 -6.47 43.60
C PHE A 779 -19.37 -6.32 44.90
N LYS A 780 -19.31 -7.40 45.71
CA LYS A 780 -18.56 -7.45 46.98
C LYS A 780 -17.56 -8.60 47.06
N LYS A 781 -17.67 -9.57 46.16
CA LYS A 781 -16.91 -10.82 46.20
C LYS A 781 -16.58 -11.21 44.76
N THR A 782 -15.30 -11.41 44.51
CA THR A 782 -14.79 -12.05 43.29
C THR A 782 -14.58 -13.53 43.57
N LEU A 783 -14.88 -14.38 42.60
CA LEU A 783 -14.63 -15.82 42.66
C LEU A 783 -13.60 -16.15 41.59
N HIS A 784 -12.43 -16.60 42.02
CA HIS A 784 -11.42 -17.12 41.11
C HIS A 784 -11.63 -18.62 40.94
N PRO A 785 -11.37 -19.17 39.74
CA PRO A 785 -11.40 -20.61 39.55
C PRO A 785 -10.35 -21.31 40.41
N ILE A 786 -10.68 -22.47 40.95
CA ILE A 786 -9.72 -23.34 41.66
C ILE A 786 -8.90 -24.19 40.70
N PHE A 787 -9.38 -24.33 39.47
CA PHE A 787 -8.70 -25.00 38.38
C PHE A 787 -9.19 -24.41 37.07
N ALA A 788 -8.28 -24.22 36.13
CA ALA A 788 -8.57 -23.86 34.77
C ALA A 788 -7.63 -24.57 33.79
N SER A 789 -8.12 -24.80 32.58
CA SER A 789 -7.34 -25.38 31.50
C SER A 789 -7.73 -24.82 30.15
N VAL A 790 -6.74 -24.49 29.33
CA VAL A 790 -6.88 -24.12 27.93
C VAL A 790 -6.51 -25.33 27.07
N ASN A 791 -7.40 -25.76 26.17
CA ASN A 791 -7.20 -26.93 25.31
C ASN A 791 -6.77 -28.21 26.06
N GLY A 792 -7.21 -28.35 27.32
CA GLY A 792 -6.88 -29.46 28.22
C GLY A 792 -5.54 -29.35 28.95
N LEU A 793 -4.76 -28.29 28.72
CA LEU A 793 -3.54 -27.98 29.47
C LEU A 793 -3.87 -27.06 30.65
N PRO A 794 -3.39 -27.35 31.88
CA PRO A 794 -3.61 -26.48 33.03
C PRO A 794 -3.07 -25.07 32.78
N CYS A 795 -3.87 -24.05 33.10
CA CYS A 795 -3.52 -22.64 32.93
C CYS A 795 -4.00 -21.76 34.10
N THR A 796 -4.13 -22.35 35.29
CA THR A 796 -4.78 -21.69 36.44
C THR A 796 -3.98 -20.51 36.97
N GLU A 797 -2.64 -20.59 36.93
CA GLU A 797 -1.76 -19.51 37.41
C GLU A 797 -1.78 -18.34 36.43
N GLU A 798 -1.79 -18.62 35.14
CA GLU A 798 -1.77 -17.66 34.03
C GLU A 798 -3.07 -16.84 33.92
N ILE A 799 -4.20 -17.33 34.43
CA ILE A 799 -5.47 -16.58 34.41
C ILE A 799 -5.88 -16.05 35.79
N ALA A 800 -5.03 -16.21 36.81
CA ALA A 800 -5.39 -15.88 38.18
C ALA A 800 -5.36 -14.37 38.45
N GLU A 801 -4.48 -13.63 37.77
CA GLU A 801 -4.19 -12.21 37.97
C GLU A 801 -4.06 -11.49 36.62
N SER A 802 -4.32 -10.19 36.61
CA SER A 802 -4.18 -9.33 35.43
C SER A 802 -2.74 -8.77 35.38
N ASP A 803 -1.76 -9.63 35.04
CA ASP A 803 -0.32 -9.35 35.13
C ASP A 803 0.41 -9.34 33.76
N PHE A 804 -0.36 -9.33 32.66
CA PHE A 804 0.10 -9.43 31.27
C PHE A 804 0.76 -10.77 30.90
N ILE A 805 0.55 -11.82 31.71
CA ILE A 805 0.90 -13.19 31.35
C ILE A 805 -0.38 -13.89 30.87
N ALA A 806 -0.49 -14.15 29.56
CA ALA A 806 -1.65 -14.82 28.99
C ALA A 806 -1.46 -16.34 28.90
N ALA A 807 -2.57 -17.09 29.01
CA ALA A 807 -2.58 -18.51 28.65
C ALA A 807 -2.45 -18.66 27.13
N ASP A 808 -1.65 -19.62 26.67
CA ASP A 808 -1.47 -19.92 25.24
C ASP A 808 -2.78 -20.49 24.63
N PRO A 809 -3.47 -19.76 23.72
CA PRO A 809 -4.73 -20.19 23.14
C PRO A 809 -4.58 -21.31 22.11
N GLY A 810 -3.35 -21.60 21.67
CA GLY A 810 -3.04 -22.58 20.63
C GLY A 810 -2.46 -21.95 19.36
N PRO A 811 -2.20 -22.77 18.33
CA PRO A 811 -1.59 -22.31 17.09
C PRO A 811 -2.54 -21.41 16.28
N LEU A 812 -1.97 -20.33 15.73
CA LEU A 812 -2.66 -19.42 14.82
C LEU A 812 -2.89 -20.08 13.45
N ASP A 813 -3.98 -19.71 12.79
CA ASP A 813 -4.20 -19.94 11.37
C ASP A 813 -3.29 -18.97 10.60
N SER A 814 -2.23 -19.48 9.99
CA SER A 814 -1.22 -18.65 9.31
C SER A 814 -1.78 -17.80 8.16
N ARG A 815 -3.02 -18.07 7.72
CA ARG A 815 -3.68 -17.35 6.64
C ARG A 815 -4.32 -16.04 7.10
N PHE A 816 -4.67 -15.92 8.39
CA PHE A 816 -5.46 -14.80 8.90
C PHE A 816 -4.92 -14.27 10.23
N LEU A 817 -4.71 -12.96 10.31
CA LEU A 817 -4.25 -12.27 11.52
C LEU A 817 -5.21 -12.50 12.70
N GLY A 818 -4.65 -12.80 13.87
CA GLY A 818 -5.41 -12.98 15.12
C GLY A 818 -6.36 -14.18 15.19
N ARG A 819 -6.39 -15.08 14.20
CA ARG A 819 -7.28 -16.26 14.18
C ARG A 819 -6.52 -17.54 14.53
N LEU A 820 -7.17 -18.47 15.23
CA LEU A 820 -6.65 -19.80 15.56
C LEU A 820 -6.96 -20.84 14.48
N ASP A 821 -6.07 -21.81 14.31
CA ASP A 821 -6.25 -22.92 13.36
C ASP A 821 -7.41 -23.86 13.74
N ARG A 822 -7.81 -23.82 15.02
CA ARG A 822 -8.81 -24.66 15.63
C ARG A 822 -9.47 -23.92 16.78
N GLU A 823 -10.64 -24.42 17.17
CA GLU A 823 -11.33 -23.95 18.36
C GLU A 823 -10.45 -24.02 19.62
N CYS A 824 -10.38 -22.91 20.36
CA CYS A 824 -9.82 -22.83 21.69
C CYS A 824 -10.93 -23.04 22.73
N ILE A 825 -10.65 -23.94 23.68
CA ILE A 825 -11.57 -24.28 24.77
C ILE A 825 -10.91 -23.97 26.11
N LEU A 826 -11.44 -22.96 26.79
CA LEU A 826 -11.00 -22.58 28.14
C LEU A 826 -12.03 -23.04 29.17
N ASN A 827 -11.66 -23.98 30.03
CA ASN A 827 -12.52 -24.52 31.08
C ASN A 827 -12.12 -23.94 32.45
N PHE A 828 -13.10 -23.68 33.30
CA PHE A 828 -12.91 -23.18 34.66
C PHE A 828 -13.78 -23.96 35.65
N GLU A 829 -13.21 -24.31 36.80
CA GLU A 829 -13.93 -24.97 37.90
C GLU A 829 -13.86 -24.12 39.17
N PHE A 830 -14.97 -24.09 39.92
CA PHE A 830 -15.12 -23.33 41.17
C PHE A 830 -15.34 -24.26 42.36
N ASP A 831 -14.97 -23.81 43.56
CA ASP A 831 -15.15 -24.55 44.82
C ASP A 831 -16.59 -24.54 45.36
N GLN A 832 -17.49 -23.78 44.72
CA GLN A 832 -18.89 -23.64 45.08
C GLN A 832 -19.78 -23.51 43.83
N ALA A 833 -21.06 -23.86 43.98
CA ALA A 833 -22.06 -23.69 42.92
C ALA A 833 -22.38 -22.20 42.67
N LEU A 834 -22.58 -21.83 41.41
CA LEU A 834 -22.86 -20.46 40.94
C LEU A 834 -24.36 -20.10 40.96
N ASP A 835 -25.10 -20.57 41.97
CA ASP A 835 -26.56 -20.39 42.11
C ASP A 835 -26.94 -19.00 42.67
N PHE A 836 -26.33 -17.93 42.15
CA PHE A 836 -26.58 -16.55 42.56
C PHE A 836 -26.31 -15.57 41.39
N PRO A 837 -26.94 -14.38 41.40
CA PRO A 837 -26.66 -13.35 40.39
C PRO A 837 -25.17 -13.03 40.37
N SER A 838 -24.56 -13.14 39.19
CA SER A 838 -23.13 -13.02 38.98
C SER A 838 -22.85 -12.44 37.60
N ALA A 839 -21.63 -11.95 37.41
CA ALA A 839 -21.12 -11.52 36.11
C ALA A 839 -19.79 -12.25 35.87
N LEU A 840 -19.56 -12.64 34.61
CA LEU A 840 -18.25 -13.07 34.15
C LEU A 840 -17.40 -11.83 33.91
N VAL A 841 -16.19 -11.82 34.45
CA VAL A 841 -15.21 -10.75 34.26
C VAL A 841 -13.98 -11.36 33.60
N VAL A 842 -13.51 -10.76 32.51
CA VAL A 842 -12.35 -11.24 31.74
C VAL A 842 -11.44 -10.05 31.47
N ASP A 843 -10.18 -10.17 31.85
CA ASP A 843 -9.11 -9.25 31.45
C ASP A 843 -8.35 -9.86 30.29
N GLY A 844 -8.18 -9.10 29.20
CA GLY A 844 -7.44 -9.57 28.04
C GLY A 844 -7.46 -8.57 26.90
N TRP A 845 -6.90 -8.99 25.78
CA TRP A 845 -6.95 -8.30 24.50
C TRP A 845 -7.23 -9.33 23.40
N VAL A 846 -7.63 -8.83 22.24
CA VAL A 846 -7.66 -9.62 21.01
C VAL A 846 -6.76 -8.94 19.98
N GLU A 847 -6.18 -9.73 19.11
CA GLU A 847 -5.58 -9.21 17.90
C GLU A 847 -6.71 -8.95 16.91
N TYR A 848 -6.89 -7.70 16.50
CA TYR A 848 -7.98 -7.31 15.61
C TYR A 848 -7.66 -7.79 14.19
N PRO A 849 -8.58 -8.50 13.51
CA PRO A 849 -8.51 -8.52 12.06
C PRO A 849 -8.70 -7.09 11.54
N TYR A 850 -8.20 -6.82 10.33
CA TYR A 850 -8.49 -5.61 9.56
C TYR A 850 -9.41 -5.95 8.39
N SER A 851 -9.97 -4.95 7.70
CA SER A 851 -10.87 -5.15 6.55
C SER A 851 -10.32 -6.14 5.52
N GLN A 852 -9.03 -6.04 5.19
CA GLN A 852 -8.35 -6.97 4.27
C GLN A 852 -8.39 -8.43 4.77
N THR A 853 -8.10 -8.63 6.05
CA THR A 853 -8.08 -9.95 6.69
C THR A 853 -9.48 -10.54 6.82
N MET A 854 -10.47 -9.69 7.13
CA MET A 854 -11.88 -10.09 7.14
C MET A 854 -12.38 -10.48 5.75
N PHE A 855 -12.00 -9.73 4.74
CA PHE A 855 -12.37 -10.00 3.36
C PHE A 855 -11.77 -11.32 2.87
N ALA A 856 -10.48 -11.54 3.09
CA ALA A 856 -9.78 -12.79 2.78
C ALA A 856 -10.45 -14.00 3.46
N ALA A 857 -10.77 -13.88 4.75
CA ALA A 857 -11.47 -14.93 5.47
C ALA A 857 -12.88 -15.19 4.93
N TRP A 858 -13.61 -14.15 4.54
CA TRP A 858 -14.90 -14.31 3.86
C TRP A 858 -14.74 -15.08 2.54
N GLN A 859 -13.69 -14.80 1.76
CA GLN A 859 -13.40 -15.55 0.53
C GLN A 859 -13.18 -17.04 0.81
N ALA A 860 -12.48 -17.35 1.90
CA ALA A 860 -12.16 -18.70 2.37
C ALA A 860 -13.31 -19.41 3.11
N GLY A 861 -14.43 -18.72 3.36
CA GLY A 861 -15.49 -19.22 4.24
C GLY A 861 -15.06 -19.40 5.71
N ALA A 862 -13.98 -18.74 6.13
CA ALA A 862 -13.52 -18.66 7.51
C ALA A 862 -14.24 -17.53 8.26
N ASN A 863 -14.36 -17.68 9.59
CA ASN A 863 -15.00 -16.69 10.44
C ASN A 863 -14.21 -16.56 11.76
N TRP A 864 -14.27 -15.37 12.37
CA TRP A 864 -13.92 -15.16 13.77
C TRP A 864 -15.11 -15.49 14.64
N GLU A 865 -14.88 -16.33 15.62
CA GLU A 865 -15.84 -16.71 16.64
C GLU A 865 -15.50 -15.93 17.90
N SER A 866 -16.44 -15.10 18.38
CA SER A 866 -16.30 -14.50 19.71
C SER A 866 -16.60 -15.52 20.80
N PHE A 867 -16.51 -15.12 22.07
CA PHE A 867 -16.74 -16.05 23.15
C PHE A 867 -18.17 -16.64 23.16
N THR A 868 -18.24 -17.97 23.13
CA THR A 868 -19.41 -18.75 23.49
C THR A 868 -19.23 -19.34 24.90
N LEU A 869 -20.18 -19.05 25.81
CA LEU A 869 -20.18 -19.52 27.19
C LEU A 869 -21.07 -20.76 27.35
N GLU A 870 -20.50 -21.82 27.91
CA GLU A 870 -21.20 -23.03 28.34
C GLU A 870 -21.11 -23.22 29.86
N ALA A 871 -22.13 -23.84 30.44
CA ALA A 871 -22.18 -24.22 31.85
C ALA A 871 -22.37 -25.74 32.00
N ARG A 872 -21.65 -26.34 32.95
CA ARG A 872 -21.78 -27.77 33.24
C ARG A 872 -22.95 -28.03 34.20
N ALA A 873 -23.98 -28.71 33.71
CA ALA A 873 -25.12 -29.15 34.49
C ALA A 873 -24.71 -30.26 35.50
N PRO A 874 -25.53 -30.51 36.55
CA PRO A 874 -25.20 -31.50 37.60
C PRO A 874 -25.07 -32.96 37.12
N ASP A 875 -25.66 -33.30 35.98
CA ASP A 875 -25.51 -34.59 35.32
C ASP A 875 -24.19 -34.73 34.55
N GLY A 876 -23.43 -33.64 34.41
CA GLY A 876 -22.13 -33.57 33.74
C GLY A 876 -22.18 -33.05 32.31
N ASP A 877 -23.38 -32.79 31.77
CA ASP A 877 -23.54 -32.28 30.41
C ASP A 877 -23.23 -30.77 30.34
N TRP A 878 -22.71 -30.33 29.19
CA TRP A 878 -22.42 -28.92 28.93
C TRP A 878 -23.57 -28.30 28.14
N GLU A 879 -24.12 -27.20 28.66
CA GLU A 879 -25.21 -26.45 28.03
C GLU A 879 -24.71 -25.07 27.59
N VAL A 880 -24.98 -24.69 26.34
CA VAL A 880 -24.70 -23.34 25.84
C VAL A 880 -25.61 -22.33 26.54
N VAL A 881 -25.00 -21.35 27.20
CA VAL A 881 -25.67 -20.33 27.99
C VAL A 881 -25.76 -19.01 27.21
N LEU A 882 -24.67 -18.64 26.54
CA LEU A 882 -24.56 -17.48 25.65
C LEU A 882 -23.70 -17.88 24.47
N ALA A 883 -24.16 -17.64 23.25
CA ALA A 883 -23.38 -17.87 22.03
C ALA A 883 -22.86 -16.54 21.50
N ASP A 884 -21.58 -16.53 21.12
CA ASP A 884 -20.88 -15.42 20.46
C ASP A 884 -21.18 -14.04 21.07
N PHE A 885 -21.11 -13.93 22.39
CA PHE A 885 -21.64 -12.77 23.10
C PHE A 885 -20.70 -11.55 23.09
N GLY A 886 -19.44 -11.72 22.67
CA GLY A 886 -18.44 -10.65 22.58
C GLY A 886 -17.09 -10.97 23.23
N TYR A 887 -16.18 -10.00 23.21
CA TYR A 887 -14.80 -10.08 23.73
C TYR A 887 -14.28 -8.69 24.16
N PRO A 888 -13.12 -8.59 24.86
CA PRO A 888 -12.54 -7.29 25.23
C PRO A 888 -12.21 -6.45 23.99
N ALA A 889 -12.66 -5.20 23.94
CA ALA A 889 -12.38 -4.33 22.80
C ALA A 889 -10.98 -3.69 22.95
N GLY A 890 -10.15 -3.69 21.92
CA GLY A 890 -8.89 -2.93 21.88
C GLY A 890 -7.71 -3.49 22.70
N MET A 891 -6.86 -2.58 23.20
CA MET A 891 -5.72 -2.90 24.07
C MET A 891 -6.17 -3.59 25.38
N PRO A 892 -5.25 -4.24 26.13
CA PRO A 892 -5.59 -5.02 27.32
C PRO A 892 -6.52 -4.29 28.28
N ARG A 893 -7.72 -4.83 28.45
CA ARG A 893 -8.75 -4.25 29.33
C ARG A 893 -9.72 -5.29 29.89
N THR A 894 -10.47 -4.85 30.89
CA THR A 894 -11.53 -5.63 31.51
C THR A 894 -12.82 -5.55 30.70
N MET A 895 -13.38 -6.71 30.35
CA MET A 895 -14.77 -6.83 29.95
C MET A 895 -15.62 -7.47 31.06
N ALA A 896 -16.92 -7.18 31.08
CA ALA A 896 -17.85 -7.92 31.91
C ALA A 896 -19.11 -8.34 31.16
N MET A 897 -19.68 -9.47 31.56
CA MET A 897 -20.93 -10.00 31.04
C MET A 897 -21.82 -10.50 32.18
N PRO A 898 -22.95 -9.84 32.48
CA PRO A 898 -23.94 -10.35 33.42
C PRO A 898 -24.40 -11.75 33.03
N LEU A 899 -24.25 -12.72 33.92
CA LEU A 899 -24.62 -14.10 33.62
C LEU A 899 -26.15 -14.26 33.63
N PRO A 900 -26.75 -14.90 32.60
CA PRO A 900 -28.14 -15.31 32.67
C PRO A 900 -28.30 -16.43 33.71
N THR A 901 -29.52 -16.90 33.91
CA THR A 901 -29.76 -18.00 34.87
C THR A 901 -29.05 -19.27 34.40
N LEU A 902 -28.06 -19.71 35.18
CA LEU A 902 -27.31 -20.95 34.94
C LEU A 902 -28.11 -22.19 35.41
N PRO A 903 -27.80 -23.39 34.89
CA PRO A 903 -28.29 -24.64 35.46
C PRO A 903 -27.98 -24.72 36.96
N SER A 904 -28.96 -25.10 37.78
CA SER A 904 -28.78 -25.17 39.24
C SER A 904 -27.67 -26.16 39.60
N GLY A 905 -26.74 -25.76 40.46
CA GLY A 905 -25.60 -26.58 40.85
C GLY A 905 -24.39 -26.48 39.91
N THR A 906 -24.40 -25.55 38.94
CA THR A 906 -23.25 -25.30 38.06
C THR A 906 -22.01 -24.96 38.88
N THR A 907 -20.94 -25.73 38.70
CA THR A 907 -19.61 -25.52 39.34
C THR A 907 -18.49 -25.34 38.32
N ALA A 908 -18.79 -25.46 37.03
CA ALA A 908 -17.82 -25.30 35.97
C ALA A 908 -18.42 -24.52 34.80
N LEU A 909 -17.60 -23.64 34.23
CA LEU A 909 -17.89 -22.86 33.04
C LEU A 909 -16.87 -23.17 31.96
N ARG A 910 -17.24 -22.93 30.71
CA ARG A 910 -16.36 -23.08 29.55
C ARG A 910 -16.58 -21.93 28.59
N LEU A 911 -15.48 -21.36 28.10
CA LEU A 911 -15.47 -20.47 26.95
C LEU A 911 -14.94 -21.21 25.74
N ARG A 912 -15.58 -21.00 24.59
CA ARG A 912 -15.19 -21.50 23.26
C ARG A 912 -15.01 -20.29 22.35
N THR A 913 -13.97 -20.30 21.53
CA THR A 913 -13.60 -19.24 20.58
C THR A 913 -12.68 -19.81 19.51
N ASN A 914 -12.39 -19.04 18.47
CA ASN A 914 -11.25 -19.30 17.58
C ASN A 914 -10.44 -18.04 17.34
#